data_AF-A0A669F2W1-F1
#
_entry.id   AF-A0A669F2W1-F1
#
_cell.length_a   1.000
_cell.length_b   1.000
_cell.length_c   1.000
_cell.angle_alpha   90.00
_cell.angle_beta   90.00
_cell.angle_gamma   90.00
#
_symmetry.space_group_name_H-M   'P 1'
#
loop_
_entity.id
_entity.type
_entity.pdbx_description
1 polymer ?
#
loop_
_entity_poly.entity_id
_entity_poly.type
_entity_poly.pdbx_seq_one_letter_code
_entity_poly.pdbx_strand_id
1 'polypeptide(L)'
;LGHFGNISRSHLFRTMATTNTNNNNNLPKKAKQKEPLRRVKTKENRSKRGDVHGPSTVYLQVAGAGSRDNAASVYVFSEFNRYLFNCGEGTQRLMQEHKLKAARLDNIFLTRLSWENVGGLSGMILTLKDTGVPECVLSGPPQLVRNWIKQYKHALRTVRPYTEETYSDDTMTVYQVPIFGGFESLFPDYCFLFLSLRKEFVCHLIFFLCPRLCSERRTAVRDSSLVVAFACKLHPKKGNFLVAQAKELGLPVGTAAIGPIIAALKDGKTGLAHISVCTPTDPGPVFIIVECPSEEFLGALCTNQQLGRYQTGGTDDPAALVVHMTPESVLKTDQYKKWMERFPSTTEHLILNEHACAIHNIRSHKIQAQLNMIHPEIFPQLKAYKTKEPQAALHVPNVRAECLLKFQLRPVMEWQRLVCQGEKYPEVVFLGTGSALPMKIRNVSGTLVNISPSQSLLLDCGEGTFGQLCRHYGDDVDDALSKIATVFISHLHADHHTGLVKLLYQRERALATLGKPFSPIFLVAPVQIMTWLNQYHDCCEEILSHINLIPNKFLCDNAEVPKQRTKSFIQAMLKKNNLQRFHTCLVRHCKNAFACSFTHQSGWKLAFSGDTMPCDAFVHIGKNATLLIHEATLEDELEEEAVEKRHSTTSQAIGIGMKMNADFIMLNHFSQRYAKIPLFSEDFNDRVGISFDHMRVSFKDISTFQWRLVPWLSSMMSPALMLKEVSGLAEIGSHGLIFFAN
;
A
#
# COMPACT_ATOMS: atom_id res chain seq x y z
N LEU A 1 -61.38 50.66 0.04
CA LEU A 1 -62.17 49.40 0.09
C LEU A 1 -61.19 48.28 0.47
N GLY A 2 -60.69 48.21 1.72
CA GLY A 2 -61.27 47.49 2.88
C GLY A 2 -60.86 45.99 2.85
N HIS A 3 -60.42 45.29 3.89
CA HIS A 3 -59.96 45.55 5.27
C HIS A 3 -59.39 44.19 5.78
N PHE A 4 -58.27 44.17 6.52
CA PHE A 4 -57.73 43.13 7.46
C PHE A 4 -57.54 41.64 7.01
N GLY A 5 -56.52 40.87 7.40
CA GLY A 5 -55.39 41.07 8.32
C GLY A 5 -54.52 39.79 8.53
N ASN A 6 -53.30 40.03 9.01
CA ASN A 6 -52.44 39.25 9.92
C ASN A 6 -51.63 37.97 9.54
N ILE A 7 -50.29 38.15 9.64
CA ILE A 7 -49.23 37.33 10.32
C ILE A 7 -48.79 36.03 9.60
N SER A 8 -47.51 35.67 9.38
CA SER A 8 -46.18 36.26 9.55
C SER A 8 -45.14 35.37 8.81
N ARG A 9 -43.95 35.94 8.54
CA ARG A 9 -42.79 35.41 7.79
C ARG A 9 -42.03 34.26 8.49
N SER A 10 -41.54 33.29 7.71
CA SER A 10 -40.15 32.77 7.73
C SER A 10 -39.92 31.81 6.54
N HIS A 11 -39.18 32.25 5.52
CA HIS A 11 -37.80 31.85 5.19
C HIS A 11 -37.65 30.51 4.44
N LEU A 12 -37.43 30.67 3.12
CA LEU A 12 -37.01 29.67 2.16
C LEU A 12 -35.62 29.09 2.51
N PHE A 13 -35.51 27.77 2.54
CA PHE A 13 -34.38 27.07 1.93
C PHE A 13 -34.92 25.89 1.12
N ARG A 14 -34.66 25.94 -0.18
CA ARG A 14 -35.25 25.13 -1.23
C ARG A 14 -34.41 23.87 -1.41
N THR A 15 -34.96 22.73 -1.01
CA THR A 15 -34.52 21.39 -1.40
C THR A 15 -34.68 21.24 -2.92
N MET A 16 -33.65 20.80 -3.64
CA MET A 16 -33.79 20.31 -5.02
C MET A 16 -33.48 18.82 -5.04
N ALA A 17 -34.52 18.04 -4.80
CA ALA A 17 -34.64 16.67 -5.26
C ALA A 17 -35.38 16.72 -6.60
N THR A 18 -34.79 16.22 -7.68
CA THR A 18 -35.51 16.00 -8.92
C THR A 18 -36.16 14.62 -8.89
N THR A 19 -37.48 14.64 -8.74
CA THR A 19 -38.41 13.55 -9.03
C THR A 19 -38.42 13.25 -10.52
N ASN A 20 -38.37 11.96 -10.89
CA ASN A 20 -38.99 11.49 -12.11
C ASN A 20 -39.77 10.21 -11.79
N THR A 21 -41.10 10.32 -11.82
CA THR A 21 -42.05 9.22 -11.63
C THR A 21 -42.43 8.66 -12.99
N ASN A 22 -42.22 7.36 -13.20
CA ASN A 22 -43.17 6.55 -13.95
C ASN A 22 -43.13 5.10 -13.46
N ASN A 23 -44.33 4.59 -13.19
CA ASN A 23 -44.64 3.26 -12.67
C ASN A 23 -44.10 2.14 -13.56
N ASN A 24 -43.42 1.17 -12.96
CA ASN A 24 -43.70 -0.23 -13.24
C ASN A 24 -43.27 -1.14 -12.08
N ASN A 25 -44.20 -1.98 -11.66
CA ASN A 25 -44.05 -2.99 -10.63
C ASN A 25 -42.89 -3.92 -10.94
N ASN A 26 -41.85 -3.90 -10.10
CA ASN A 26 -41.03 -5.06 -9.72
C ASN A 26 -40.03 -4.62 -8.64
N LEU A 27 -40.35 -4.93 -7.38
CA LEU A 27 -39.43 -4.74 -6.25
C LEU A 27 -38.14 -5.54 -6.47
N PRO A 28 -36.95 -4.91 -6.59
CA PRO A 28 -35.71 -5.63 -6.43
C PRO A 28 -35.51 -5.88 -4.94
N LYS A 29 -35.30 -7.15 -4.56
CA LYS A 29 -34.88 -7.53 -3.21
C LYS A 29 -33.68 -6.68 -2.80
N LYS A 30 -33.84 -5.78 -1.83
CA LYS A 30 -32.73 -5.10 -1.15
C LYS A 30 -31.70 -6.17 -0.74
N ALA A 31 -30.49 -6.08 -1.28
CA ALA A 31 -29.37 -6.90 -0.85
C ALA A 31 -29.18 -6.70 0.65
N LYS A 32 -29.50 -7.72 1.46
CA LYS A 32 -29.25 -7.71 2.90
C LYS A 32 -27.77 -7.46 3.14
N GLN A 33 -27.46 -6.44 3.95
CA GLN A 33 -26.13 -6.17 4.51
C GLN A 33 -25.55 -7.44 5.16
N LYS A 34 -24.72 -8.20 4.43
CA LYS A 34 -24.18 -9.49 4.89
C LYS A 34 -22.81 -9.38 5.58
N GLU A 35 -22.02 -8.34 5.30
CA GLU A 35 -20.65 -8.20 5.83
C GLU A 35 -20.54 -7.87 7.34
N PRO A 36 -21.23 -6.84 7.89
CA PRO A 36 -21.06 -6.47 9.31
C PRO A 36 -21.53 -7.58 10.26
N LEU A 37 -22.63 -8.26 9.92
CA LEU A 37 -23.17 -9.40 10.68
C LEU A 37 -22.24 -10.61 10.69
N ARG A 38 -21.41 -10.82 9.66
CA ARG A 38 -20.47 -11.95 9.60
C ARG A 38 -19.31 -11.75 10.57
N ARG A 39 -18.82 -10.51 10.75
CA ARG A 39 -17.73 -10.18 11.70
C ARG A 39 -18.21 -10.19 13.15
N VAL A 40 -19.41 -9.69 13.44
CA VAL A 40 -20.01 -9.80 14.78
C VAL A 40 -20.14 -11.27 15.18
N LYS A 41 -20.62 -12.13 14.27
CA LYS A 41 -20.64 -13.60 14.48
C LYS A 41 -19.25 -14.21 14.66
N THR A 42 -18.23 -13.74 13.93
CA THR A 42 -16.84 -14.21 14.11
C THR A 42 -16.25 -13.76 15.46
N LYS A 43 -16.55 -12.53 15.91
CA LYS A 43 -16.14 -11.98 17.21
C LYS A 43 -16.82 -12.73 18.36
N GLU A 44 -18.14 -12.98 18.27
CA GLU A 44 -18.90 -13.81 19.21
C GLU A 44 -18.44 -15.27 19.23
N ASN A 45 -18.10 -15.85 18.08
CA ASN A 45 -17.59 -17.23 18.02
C ASN A 45 -16.16 -17.36 18.58
N ARG A 46 -15.35 -16.29 18.56
CA ARG A 46 -14.02 -16.25 19.18
C ARG A 46 -14.09 -16.07 20.69
N SER A 47 -14.93 -15.14 21.16
CA SER A 47 -15.13 -14.95 22.61
C SER A 47 -15.69 -16.20 23.30
N LYS A 48 -16.53 -16.99 22.60
CA LYS A 48 -17.03 -18.29 23.08
C LYS A 48 -15.97 -19.41 23.15
N ARG A 49 -14.83 -19.28 22.46
CA ARG A 49 -13.77 -20.30 22.40
C ARG A 49 -12.66 -20.12 23.45
N GLY A 50 -12.61 -18.99 24.16
CA GLY A 50 -11.62 -18.76 25.23
C GLY A 50 -10.16 -18.65 24.79
N ASP A 51 -9.87 -18.72 23.48
CA ASP A 51 -8.51 -18.59 22.93
C ASP A 51 -8.10 -17.12 22.83
N VAL A 52 -7.46 -16.59 23.88
CA VAL A 52 -6.83 -15.26 23.84
C VAL A 52 -5.48 -15.41 23.12
N HIS A 53 -5.50 -15.36 21.79
CA HIS A 53 -4.30 -15.30 20.97
C HIS A 53 -4.20 -13.92 20.32
N GLY A 54 -3.08 -13.22 20.56
CA GLY A 54 -2.82 -11.94 19.92
C GLY A 54 -2.72 -12.05 18.39
N PRO A 55 -3.00 -10.96 17.66
CA PRO A 55 -2.99 -10.96 16.20
C PRO A 55 -1.59 -11.18 15.63
N SER A 56 -1.55 -11.76 14.43
CA SER A 56 -0.33 -12.02 13.66
C SER A 56 0.19 -10.78 12.96
N THR A 57 -0.68 -9.82 12.67
CA THR A 57 -0.33 -8.56 12.00
C THR A 57 -0.96 -7.39 12.72
N VAL A 58 -0.13 -6.40 13.05
CA VAL A 58 -0.57 -5.14 13.65
C VAL A 58 0.24 -4.01 13.04
N TYR A 59 -0.46 -2.95 12.64
CA TYR A 59 0.12 -1.78 12.01
C TYR A 59 -0.34 -0.51 12.70
N LEU A 60 0.58 0.42 12.86
CA LEU A 60 0.30 1.81 13.23
C LEU A 60 0.55 2.68 11.99
N GLN A 61 -0.41 3.49 11.58
CA GLN A 61 -0.31 4.32 10.38
C GLN A 61 -0.68 5.77 10.70
N VAL A 62 0.11 6.72 10.20
CA VAL A 62 -0.18 8.15 10.32
C VAL A 62 -1.40 8.49 9.45
N ALA A 63 -2.48 8.94 10.09
CA ALA A 63 -3.68 9.43 9.41
C ALA A 63 -3.55 10.95 9.13
N GLY A 64 -2.99 11.70 10.07
CA GLY A 64 -2.62 13.11 9.91
C GLY A 64 -1.35 13.40 10.69
N ALA A 65 -0.38 14.10 10.08
CA ALA A 65 0.96 14.25 10.64
C ALA A 65 1.07 15.36 11.72
N GLY A 66 0.00 16.12 11.97
CA GLY A 66 0.04 17.26 12.88
C GLY A 66 0.57 18.56 12.25
N SER A 67 0.63 18.63 10.93
CA SER A 67 0.97 19.86 10.20
C SER A 67 -0.07 20.95 10.45
N ARG A 68 0.26 22.21 10.14
CA ARG A 68 -0.66 23.34 10.38
C ARG A 68 -2.03 23.21 9.71
N ASP A 69 -2.11 22.45 8.62
CA ASP A 69 -3.33 22.22 7.85
C ASP A 69 -4.06 20.93 8.24
N ASN A 70 -3.46 20.03 9.05
CA ASN A 70 -4.08 18.77 9.45
C ASN A 70 -3.71 18.36 10.88
N ALA A 71 -4.71 18.00 11.67
CA ALA A 71 -4.50 17.53 13.03
C ALA A 71 -3.69 16.22 13.13
N ALA A 72 -2.93 16.09 14.22
CA ALA A 72 -2.20 14.87 14.54
C ALA A 72 -3.18 13.73 14.83
N SER A 73 -3.12 12.67 14.04
CA SER A 73 -3.98 11.49 14.21
C SER A 73 -3.30 10.23 13.72
N VAL A 74 -3.54 9.13 14.44
CA VAL A 74 -2.92 7.83 14.17
C VAL A 74 -3.97 6.74 14.09
N TYR A 75 -3.90 5.94 13.03
CA TYR A 75 -4.78 4.81 12.78
C TYR A 75 -4.04 3.50 13.01
N VAL A 76 -4.48 2.73 14.01
CA VAL A 76 -3.92 1.41 14.33
C VAL A 76 -4.88 0.34 13.85
N PHE A 77 -4.38 -0.70 13.19
CA PHE A 77 -5.25 -1.78 12.71
C PHE A 77 -4.56 -3.14 12.71
N SER A 78 -5.37 -4.16 12.98
CA SER A 78 -5.03 -5.56 12.91
C SER A 78 -6.04 -6.33 12.06
N GLU A 79 -5.86 -7.64 11.96
CA GLU A 79 -6.87 -8.57 11.46
C GLU A 79 -8.16 -8.56 12.30
N PHE A 80 -8.09 -8.15 13.57
CA PHE A 80 -9.20 -8.24 14.52
C PHE A 80 -9.91 -6.90 14.72
N ASN A 81 -9.15 -5.81 14.95
CA ASN A 81 -9.68 -4.52 15.44
C ASN A 81 -9.02 -3.33 14.73
N ARG A 82 -9.68 -2.18 14.77
CA ARG A 82 -9.22 -0.88 14.26
C ARG A 82 -9.43 0.22 15.29
N TYR A 83 -8.44 1.08 15.42
CA TYR A 83 -8.37 2.14 16.42
C TYR A 83 -7.96 3.45 15.75
N LEU A 84 -8.48 4.55 16.25
CA LEU A 84 -8.08 5.89 15.85
C LEU A 84 -7.71 6.67 17.11
N PHE A 85 -6.50 7.19 17.15
CA PHE A 85 -6.03 8.09 18.18
C PHE A 85 -6.10 9.51 17.63
N ASN A 86 -6.93 10.33 18.28
CA ASN A 86 -7.35 11.67 17.87
C ASN A 86 -8.09 11.73 16.53
N CYS A 87 -9.03 12.67 16.44
CA CYS A 87 -9.87 12.88 15.27
C CYS A 87 -10.17 14.38 15.11
N GLY A 88 -9.12 15.16 14.85
CA GLY A 88 -9.24 16.58 14.54
C GLY A 88 -9.85 16.84 13.17
N GLU A 89 -10.00 18.12 12.83
CA GLU A 89 -10.52 18.53 11.52
C GLU A 89 -9.74 17.88 10.37
N GLY A 90 -10.46 17.57 9.28
CA GLY A 90 -9.86 16.94 8.10
C GLY A 90 -9.55 15.43 8.22
N THR A 91 -9.47 14.86 9.43
CA THR A 91 -9.10 13.44 9.64
C THR A 91 -9.96 12.48 8.81
N GLN A 92 -11.28 12.66 8.78
CA GLN A 92 -12.19 11.85 7.95
C GLN A 92 -11.83 11.92 6.46
N ARG A 93 -11.55 13.12 5.95
CA ARG A 93 -11.16 13.35 4.56
C ARG A 93 -9.83 12.68 4.25
N LEU A 94 -8.84 12.80 5.15
CA LEU A 94 -7.54 12.13 5.00
C LEU A 94 -7.68 10.62 5.00
N MET A 95 -8.51 10.06 5.88
CA MET A 95 -8.79 8.62 5.87
C MET A 95 -9.39 8.19 4.53
N GLN A 96 -10.29 8.97 3.93
CA GLN A 96 -10.84 8.68 2.60
C GLN A 96 -9.81 8.85 1.47
N GLU A 97 -8.98 9.90 1.55
CA GLU A 97 -7.87 10.15 0.63
C GLU A 97 -6.95 8.93 0.55
N HIS A 98 -6.59 8.41 1.73
CA HIS A 98 -5.65 7.32 1.94
C HIS A 98 -6.28 5.92 1.92
N LYS A 99 -7.57 5.81 1.57
CA LYS A 99 -8.33 4.55 1.52
C LYS A 99 -8.31 3.79 2.86
N LEU A 100 -8.18 4.49 3.98
CA LEU A 100 -8.31 3.93 5.33
C LEU A 100 -9.78 3.64 5.63
N LYS A 101 -10.05 2.44 6.15
CA LYS A 101 -11.42 1.93 6.32
C LYS A 101 -12.06 2.48 7.60
N ALA A 102 -12.69 3.66 7.50
CA ALA A 102 -13.51 4.23 8.58
C ALA A 102 -14.70 3.33 8.93
N ALA A 103 -15.32 2.69 7.94
CA ALA A 103 -16.45 1.75 8.06
C ALA A 103 -16.17 0.47 8.88
N ARG A 104 -15.02 0.37 9.55
CA ARG A 104 -14.65 -0.79 10.38
C ARG A 104 -13.99 -0.36 11.70
N LEU A 105 -14.03 0.93 12.03
CA LEU A 105 -13.40 1.51 13.21
C LEU A 105 -14.15 1.04 14.48
N ASP A 106 -13.41 0.42 15.39
CA ASP A 106 -13.98 -0.16 16.61
C ASP A 106 -13.84 0.81 17.80
N ASN A 107 -12.74 1.58 17.84
CA ASN A 107 -12.41 2.44 18.97
C ASN A 107 -11.80 3.78 18.50
N ILE A 108 -12.16 4.85 19.21
CA ILE A 108 -11.51 6.16 19.11
C ILE A 108 -10.98 6.54 20.50
N PHE A 109 -9.71 6.89 20.58
CA PHE A 109 -9.05 7.37 21.78
C PHE A 109 -8.67 8.84 21.60
N LEU A 110 -8.99 9.67 22.58
CA LEU A 110 -8.72 11.11 22.55
C LEU A 110 -7.74 11.46 23.65
N THR A 111 -6.61 12.05 23.29
CA THR A 111 -5.56 12.48 24.24
C THR A 111 -5.98 13.72 25.02
N ARG A 112 -6.74 14.63 24.40
CA ARG A 112 -7.17 15.89 25.01
C ARG A 112 -8.52 16.34 24.46
N LEU A 113 -9.31 17.07 25.27
CA LEU A 113 -10.54 17.72 24.80
C LEU A 113 -10.22 19.09 24.21
N SER A 114 -9.44 19.11 23.14
CA SER A 114 -9.15 20.31 22.35
C SER A 114 -9.72 20.17 20.95
N TRP A 115 -9.96 21.30 20.28
CA TRP A 115 -10.52 21.30 18.93
C TRP A 115 -9.60 20.57 17.94
N GLU A 116 -8.29 20.63 18.14
CA GLU A 116 -7.30 19.89 17.34
C GLU A 116 -7.47 18.37 17.45
N ASN A 117 -7.98 17.87 18.58
CA ASN A 117 -8.17 16.43 18.78
C ASN A 117 -9.58 15.96 18.41
N VAL A 118 -10.59 16.84 18.43
CA VAL A 118 -12.01 16.44 18.31
C VAL A 118 -12.79 17.06 17.16
N GLY A 119 -12.23 18.05 16.46
CA GLY A 119 -12.96 18.84 15.45
C GLY A 119 -13.54 18.02 14.30
N GLY A 120 -12.97 16.84 13.99
CA GLY A 120 -13.45 15.94 12.94
C GLY A 120 -14.41 14.85 13.42
N LEU A 121 -14.67 14.73 14.74
CA LEU A 121 -15.49 13.64 15.29
C LEU A 121 -16.93 13.69 14.80
N SER A 122 -17.54 14.86 14.65
CA SER A 122 -18.93 14.99 14.22
C SER A 122 -19.15 14.35 12.83
N GLY A 123 -18.29 14.67 11.86
CA GLY A 123 -18.31 14.07 10.53
C GLY A 123 -17.96 12.58 10.54
N MET A 124 -16.99 12.19 11.37
CA MET A 124 -16.62 10.79 11.54
C MET A 124 -17.79 9.95 12.08
N ILE A 125 -18.48 10.42 13.11
CA ILE A 125 -19.63 9.74 13.73
C ILE A 125 -20.77 9.57 12.71
N LEU A 126 -21.07 10.60 11.91
CA LEU A 126 -22.06 10.50 10.84
C LEU A 126 -21.66 9.42 9.82
N THR A 127 -20.39 9.39 9.43
CA THR A 127 -19.86 8.36 8.52
C THR A 127 -19.98 6.96 9.10
N LEU A 128 -19.68 6.77 10.40
CA LEU A 128 -19.82 5.49 11.08
C LEU A 128 -21.29 5.03 11.14
N LYS A 129 -22.20 5.96 11.38
CA LYS A 129 -23.65 5.70 11.38
C LYS A 129 -24.14 5.25 9.99
N ASP A 130 -23.76 5.96 8.94
CA ASP A 130 -24.20 5.68 7.57
C ASP A 130 -23.62 4.36 7.02
N THR A 131 -22.39 4.02 7.42
CA THR A 131 -21.73 2.77 7.02
C THR A 131 -22.26 1.53 7.73
N GLY A 132 -23.16 1.69 8.71
CA GLY A 132 -23.74 0.59 9.46
C GLY A 132 -22.73 -0.11 10.37
N VAL A 133 -21.67 0.60 10.79
CA VAL A 133 -20.79 0.13 11.86
C VAL A 133 -21.61 0.15 13.14
N PRO A 134 -21.89 -1.01 13.78
CA PRO A 134 -22.87 -1.00 14.84
C PRO A 134 -22.43 -0.16 16.04
N GLU A 135 -21.14 -0.14 16.37
CA GLU A 135 -20.74 0.13 17.76
C GLU A 135 -19.26 0.60 17.88
N CYS A 136 -18.99 1.90 17.80
CA CYS A 136 -17.67 2.48 18.10
C CYS A 136 -17.59 2.92 19.58
N VAL A 137 -16.49 2.58 20.27
CA VAL A 137 -16.22 3.05 21.65
C VAL A 137 -15.37 4.32 21.58
N LEU A 138 -15.70 5.31 22.40
CA LEU A 138 -14.94 6.55 22.51
C LEU A 138 -14.31 6.65 23.90
N SER A 139 -12.99 6.80 24.01
CA SER A 139 -12.29 6.89 25.30
C SER A 139 -11.42 8.14 25.39
N GLY A 140 -11.25 8.70 26.59
CA GLY A 140 -10.43 9.90 26.82
C GLY A 140 -10.85 10.72 28.04
N PRO A 141 -10.64 12.06 28.04
CA PRO A 141 -10.98 12.93 29.17
C PRO A 141 -12.45 12.85 29.62
N PRO A 142 -12.76 12.92 30.93
CA PRO A 142 -14.09 12.68 31.48
C PRO A 142 -15.14 13.69 31.04
N GLN A 143 -14.71 14.87 30.58
CA GLN A 143 -15.57 15.90 30.02
C GLN A 143 -16.28 15.45 28.73
N LEU A 144 -15.79 14.40 28.05
CA LEU A 144 -16.43 13.77 26.90
C LEU A 144 -17.83 13.24 27.22
N VAL A 145 -18.02 12.69 28.43
CA VAL A 145 -19.26 12.02 28.86
C VAL A 145 -20.44 13.00 28.93
N ARG A 146 -20.21 14.26 29.33
CA ARG A 146 -21.30 15.23 29.53
C ARG A 146 -21.70 15.99 28.27
N ASN A 147 -20.74 16.33 27.42
CA ASN A 147 -20.97 17.24 26.28
C ASN A 147 -21.32 16.51 24.98
N TRP A 148 -20.69 15.37 24.70
CA TRP A 148 -20.83 14.69 23.39
C TRP A 148 -21.90 13.58 23.40
N ILE A 149 -22.07 12.87 24.52
CA ILE A 149 -23.10 11.83 24.66
C ILE A 149 -24.48 12.37 24.34
N LYS A 150 -24.84 13.57 24.84
CA LYS A 150 -26.20 14.14 24.63
C LYS A 150 -26.53 14.39 23.16
N GLN A 151 -25.54 14.72 22.34
CA GLN A 151 -25.74 15.09 20.93
C GLN A 151 -25.73 13.88 19.98
N TYR A 152 -25.07 12.77 20.35
CA TYR A 152 -24.82 11.64 19.45
C TYR A 152 -25.17 10.25 20.04
N LYS A 153 -26.07 10.18 21.03
CA LYS A 153 -26.47 8.94 21.74
C LYS A 153 -26.78 7.73 20.83
N HIS A 154 -27.27 7.97 19.61
CA HIS A 154 -27.71 6.91 18.70
C HIS A 154 -26.59 6.26 17.89
N ALA A 155 -25.35 6.78 17.93
CA ALA A 155 -24.24 6.31 17.10
C ALA A 155 -23.02 5.81 17.90
N LEU A 156 -22.99 5.99 19.23
CA LEU A 156 -21.88 5.60 20.10
C LEU A 156 -22.36 4.61 21.16
N ARG A 157 -21.67 3.49 21.32
CA ARG A 157 -22.05 2.42 22.27
C ARG A 157 -21.74 2.79 23.72
N THR A 158 -20.55 3.35 23.96
CA THR A 158 -20.08 3.70 25.32
C THR A 158 -19.00 4.78 25.21
N VAL A 159 -19.08 5.83 26.03
CA VAL A 159 -18.00 6.80 26.21
C VAL A 159 -17.32 6.47 27.53
N ARG A 160 -16.02 6.13 27.47
CA ARG A 160 -15.24 5.68 28.61
C ARG A 160 -14.29 6.80 29.07
N PRO A 161 -14.55 7.47 30.20
CA PRO A 161 -13.59 8.41 30.76
C PRO A 161 -12.30 7.69 31.19
N TYR A 162 -11.17 8.39 31.30
CA TYR A 162 -9.92 7.80 31.82
C TYR A 162 -10.05 7.24 33.25
N THR A 163 -11.09 7.64 33.97
CA THR A 163 -11.42 7.16 35.32
C THR A 163 -12.01 5.75 35.35
N GLU A 164 -12.34 5.15 34.20
CA GLU A 164 -12.76 3.76 34.09
C GLU A 164 -11.58 2.79 33.96
N GLU A 165 -11.82 1.51 34.26
CA GLU A 165 -10.84 0.43 34.17
C GLU A 165 -10.20 0.30 32.77
N THR A 166 -9.03 -0.34 32.71
CA THR A 166 -8.25 -0.58 31.50
C THR A 166 -9.11 -1.12 30.34
N TYR A 167 -8.91 -0.61 29.11
CA TYR A 167 -9.59 -1.15 27.93
C TYR A 167 -8.83 -2.36 27.40
N SER A 168 -9.50 -3.48 27.14
CA SER A 168 -8.88 -4.63 26.49
C SER A 168 -9.83 -5.26 25.49
N ASP A 169 -9.30 -5.66 24.33
CA ASP A 169 -10.03 -6.40 23.31
C ASP A 169 -9.15 -7.53 22.73
N ASP A 170 -9.52 -8.12 21.60
CA ASP A 170 -8.78 -9.26 21.03
C ASP A 170 -7.34 -8.91 20.58
N THR A 171 -7.02 -7.64 20.32
CA THR A 171 -5.71 -7.21 19.80
C THR A 171 -4.78 -6.73 20.90
N MET A 172 -5.27 -5.87 21.80
CA MET A 172 -4.41 -5.16 22.76
C MET A 172 -5.15 -4.74 24.03
N THR A 173 -4.36 -4.49 25.07
CA THR A 173 -4.76 -3.79 26.29
C THR A 173 -4.25 -2.34 26.23
N VAL A 174 -5.13 -1.37 26.49
CA VAL A 174 -4.85 0.07 26.47
C VAL A 174 -5.00 0.66 27.87
N TYR A 175 -3.90 1.17 28.40
CA TYR A 175 -3.81 1.87 29.69
C TYR A 175 -3.87 3.38 29.48
N GLN A 176 -4.76 4.06 30.21
CA GLN A 176 -4.92 5.51 30.16
C GLN A 176 -4.10 6.14 31.28
N VAL A 177 -3.20 7.07 30.94
CA VAL A 177 -2.28 7.71 31.87
C VAL A 177 -2.58 9.22 31.91
N PRO A 178 -3.24 9.73 32.96
CA PRO A 178 -3.52 11.15 33.08
C PRO A 178 -2.27 11.95 33.44
N ILE A 179 -2.12 13.12 32.83
CA ILE A 179 -1.03 14.08 33.02
C ILE A 179 -1.67 15.46 33.26
N PHE A 180 -1.33 16.10 34.38
CA PHE A 180 -1.90 17.38 34.78
C PHE A 180 -0.85 18.49 34.69
N GLY A 181 -1.14 19.56 33.96
CA GLY A 181 -0.29 20.74 33.82
C GLY A 181 -0.49 21.74 34.96
N GLY A 182 0.57 22.45 35.35
CA GLY A 182 0.48 23.61 36.26
C GLY A 182 0.24 23.32 37.75
N PHE A 183 0.39 22.08 38.22
CA PHE A 183 0.16 21.74 39.65
C PHE A 183 1.26 22.21 40.61
N GLU A 184 2.46 22.56 40.13
CA GLU A 184 3.56 23.06 40.98
C GLU A 184 3.36 24.51 41.47
N SER A 185 2.55 25.32 40.76
CA SER A 185 2.39 26.75 41.10
C SER A 185 1.29 27.04 42.12
N LEU A 186 0.44 26.07 42.48
CA LEU A 186 -0.75 26.31 43.30
C LEU A 186 -0.56 25.93 44.78
N PHE A 187 0.26 24.94 45.14
CA PHE A 187 0.51 24.57 46.55
C PHE A 187 1.90 23.92 46.75
N PRO A 188 2.98 24.69 46.92
CA PRO A 188 4.33 24.15 47.16
C PRO A 188 4.46 23.39 48.49
N ASP A 189 3.67 23.74 49.53
CA ASP A 189 3.88 23.23 50.90
C ASP A 189 3.12 21.94 51.26
N TYR A 190 2.23 21.43 50.38
CA TYR A 190 1.40 20.25 50.69
C TYR A 190 1.77 18.98 49.90
N CYS A 191 2.81 19.02 49.08
CA CYS A 191 3.27 17.87 48.28
C CYS A 191 3.57 16.62 49.13
N PHE A 192 3.99 16.79 50.40
CA PHE A 192 4.33 15.66 51.27
C PHE A 192 3.13 14.86 51.79
N LEU A 193 1.93 15.43 51.90
CA LEU A 193 0.79 14.73 52.50
C LEU A 193 0.01 13.87 51.49
N PHE A 194 0.17 14.13 50.18
CA PHE A 194 -0.58 13.43 49.12
C PHE A 194 -0.04 12.04 48.76
N LEU A 195 1.20 11.71 49.16
CA LEU A 195 1.81 10.41 48.91
C LEU A 195 1.26 9.27 49.81
N SER A 196 0.41 9.58 50.80
CA SER A 196 -0.03 8.60 51.81
C SER A 196 -1.54 8.31 51.87
N LEU A 197 -2.39 8.96 51.06
CA LEU A 197 -3.86 8.75 51.13
C LEU A 197 -4.44 8.17 49.85
N ARG A 198 -5.40 7.24 50.00
CA ARG A 198 -6.03 6.48 48.91
C ARG A 198 -6.67 7.42 47.85
N LYS A 199 -6.51 7.03 46.58
CA LYS A 199 -6.92 7.76 45.35
C LYS A 199 -8.32 8.37 45.33
N GLU A 200 -9.29 7.84 46.07
CA GLU A 200 -10.68 8.34 46.04
C GLU A 200 -10.89 9.63 46.84
N PHE A 201 -10.06 9.93 47.85
CA PHE A 201 -10.24 11.11 48.69
C PHE A 201 -9.63 12.39 48.12
N VAL A 202 -8.62 12.28 47.26
CA VAL A 202 -7.89 13.43 46.69
C VAL A 202 -8.78 14.27 45.76
N CYS A 203 -9.56 13.62 44.89
CA CYS A 203 -10.49 14.31 44.01
C CYS A 203 -11.64 14.99 44.78
N HIS A 204 -12.10 14.39 45.88
CA HIS A 204 -13.14 14.97 46.74
C HIS A 204 -12.61 16.15 47.57
N LEU A 205 -11.35 16.11 48.01
CA LEU A 205 -10.74 17.17 48.82
C LEU A 205 -10.48 18.44 48.02
N ILE A 206 -10.05 18.32 46.76
CA ILE A 206 -9.91 19.45 45.81
C ILE A 206 -11.26 20.10 45.54
N PHE A 207 -12.35 19.32 45.50
CA PHE A 207 -13.71 19.81 45.31
C PHE A 207 -14.26 20.59 46.53
N PHE A 208 -13.78 20.28 47.74
CA PHE A 208 -14.24 20.90 49.00
C PHE A 208 -13.42 22.12 49.44
N LEU A 209 -12.11 22.17 49.14
CA LEU A 209 -11.20 23.23 49.62
C LEU A 209 -11.27 24.55 48.82
N CYS A 210 -12.11 24.64 47.79
CA CYS A 210 -12.24 25.85 46.96
C CYS A 210 -13.68 26.42 46.94
N PRO A 211 -14.17 27.04 48.03
CA PRO A 211 -15.56 27.55 48.11
C PRO A 211 -15.82 28.79 47.24
N ARG A 212 -14.77 29.49 46.77
CA ARG A 212 -14.90 30.76 46.02
C ARG A 212 -15.34 30.63 44.57
N LEU A 213 -15.54 29.40 44.06
CA LEU A 213 -16.07 29.14 42.71
C LEU A 213 -17.56 28.76 42.71
N CYS A 214 -18.22 28.72 43.87
CA CYS A 214 -19.59 28.27 44.01
C CYS A 214 -20.53 29.40 44.47
N SER A 215 -20.64 30.44 43.65
CA SER A 215 -21.74 31.40 43.71
C SER A 215 -21.95 32.00 42.32
N GLU A 216 -23.13 31.74 41.76
CA GLU A 216 -23.72 32.32 40.55
C GLU A 216 -23.30 31.78 39.16
N ARG A 217 -24.29 31.16 38.48
CA ARG A 217 -24.36 30.72 37.07
C ARG A 217 -23.37 29.63 36.61
N ARG A 218 -23.85 28.39 36.67
CA ARG A 218 -23.25 27.15 36.14
C ARG A 218 -22.96 27.25 34.62
N THR A 219 -21.74 27.60 34.24
CA THR A 219 -21.19 27.44 32.88
C THR A 219 -20.09 26.37 32.88
N ALA A 220 -20.04 25.54 31.83
CA ALA A 220 -19.12 24.42 31.70
C ALA A 220 -17.68 24.90 31.49
N VAL A 221 -16.81 24.72 32.48
CA VAL A 221 -15.39 25.09 32.36
C VAL A 221 -14.63 23.96 31.65
N ARG A 222 -13.97 24.28 30.54
CA ARG A 222 -13.00 23.41 29.87
C ARG A 222 -11.82 23.19 30.83
N ASP A 223 -11.45 21.95 31.08
CA ASP A 223 -10.21 21.67 31.82
C ASP A 223 -9.05 21.60 30.84
N SER A 224 -8.37 22.73 30.64
CA SER A 224 -7.17 22.80 29.79
C SER A 224 -5.94 22.17 30.43
N SER A 225 -6.01 21.80 31.72
CA SER A 225 -4.89 21.29 32.51
C SER A 225 -4.71 19.77 32.42
N LEU A 226 -5.58 19.04 31.71
CA LEU A 226 -5.52 17.58 31.63
C LEU A 226 -5.18 17.09 30.21
N VAL A 227 -4.21 16.18 30.14
CA VAL A 227 -3.89 15.35 28.98
C VAL A 227 -3.92 13.87 29.39
N VAL A 228 -4.37 13.00 28.50
CA VAL A 228 -4.37 11.55 28.68
C VAL A 228 -3.42 10.93 27.66
N ALA A 229 -2.34 10.32 28.14
CA ALA A 229 -1.48 9.46 27.33
C ALA A 229 -2.03 8.03 27.32
N PHE A 230 -1.66 7.25 26.31
CA PHE A 230 -2.09 5.86 26.15
C PHE A 230 -0.87 4.95 26.03
N ALA A 231 -0.75 3.97 26.93
CA ALA A 231 0.19 2.87 26.78
C ALA A 231 -0.57 1.64 26.28
N CYS A 232 -0.19 1.13 25.11
CA CYS A 232 -0.90 0.08 24.39
C CYS A 232 -0.04 -1.19 24.33
N LYS A 233 -0.43 -2.22 25.08
CA LYS A 233 0.25 -3.52 25.12
C LYS A 233 -0.46 -4.52 24.21
N LEU A 234 0.22 -4.96 23.15
CA LEU A 234 -0.34 -6.01 22.29
C LEU A 234 -0.47 -7.32 23.08
N HIS A 235 -1.47 -8.14 22.74
CA HIS A 235 -1.58 -9.47 23.34
C HIS A 235 -0.50 -10.41 22.82
N PRO A 236 0.08 -11.29 23.66
CA PRO A 236 1.09 -12.24 23.23
C PRO A 236 0.52 -13.23 22.22
N LYS A 237 1.38 -13.63 21.28
CA LYS A 237 1.02 -14.59 20.24
C LYS A 237 1.64 -15.94 20.61
N LYS A 238 0.80 -16.91 20.98
CA LYS A 238 1.23 -18.29 21.28
C LYS A 238 2.04 -18.88 20.13
N GLY A 239 3.07 -19.66 20.44
CA GLY A 239 3.87 -20.35 19.44
C GLY A 239 3.08 -21.32 18.55
N ASN A 240 3.63 -21.59 17.38
CA ASN A 240 3.11 -22.60 16.47
C ASN A 240 3.55 -23.99 16.94
N PHE A 241 2.65 -24.98 16.82
CA PHE A 241 2.98 -26.37 17.13
C PHE A 241 3.79 -26.98 15.98
N LEU A 242 4.95 -27.54 16.30
CA LEU A 242 5.92 -28.12 15.38
C LEU A 242 5.58 -29.60 15.18
N VAL A 243 4.74 -29.85 14.17
CA VAL A 243 4.20 -31.17 13.82
C VAL A 243 5.31 -32.21 13.58
N ALA A 244 6.43 -31.81 12.99
CA ALA A 244 7.57 -32.69 12.73
C ALA A 244 8.24 -33.20 14.01
N GLN A 245 8.61 -32.30 14.93
CA GLN A 245 9.21 -32.65 16.22
C GLN A 245 8.24 -33.46 17.10
N ALA A 246 6.94 -33.16 17.02
CA ALA A 246 5.93 -33.93 17.73
C ALA A 246 5.84 -35.39 17.25
N LYS A 247 6.01 -35.64 15.95
CA LYS A 247 6.06 -37.00 15.39
C LYS A 247 7.33 -37.74 15.85
N GLU A 248 8.48 -37.06 15.87
CA GLU A 248 9.74 -37.63 16.35
C GLU A 248 9.70 -38.03 17.82
N LEU A 249 8.95 -37.29 18.65
CA LEU A 249 8.74 -37.59 20.07
C LEU A 249 7.59 -38.57 20.33
N GLY A 250 7.03 -39.20 19.29
CA GLY A 250 6.00 -40.23 19.41
C GLY A 250 4.62 -39.71 19.84
N LEU A 251 4.34 -38.41 19.72
CA LEU A 251 3.02 -37.87 20.01
C LEU A 251 1.99 -38.35 18.97
N PRO A 252 0.71 -38.54 19.33
CA PRO A 252 -0.32 -39.13 18.47
C PRO A 252 -0.86 -38.14 17.41
N VAL A 253 0.05 -37.54 16.64
CA VAL A 253 -0.21 -36.55 15.60
C VAL A 253 -1.11 -37.15 14.52
N GLY A 254 -2.21 -36.45 14.21
CA GLY A 254 -3.21 -36.92 13.22
C GLY A 254 -4.40 -37.68 13.83
N THR A 255 -4.41 -37.90 15.16
CA THR A 255 -5.55 -38.48 15.88
C THR A 255 -6.33 -37.42 16.65
N ALA A 256 -7.58 -37.70 17.06
CA ALA A 256 -8.37 -36.79 17.90
C ALA A 256 -7.73 -36.51 19.27
N ALA A 257 -6.82 -37.39 19.73
CA ALA A 257 -6.15 -37.27 21.02
C ALA A 257 -5.07 -36.17 21.06
N ILE A 258 -4.58 -35.68 19.90
CA ILE A 258 -3.52 -34.65 19.87
C ILE A 258 -4.05 -33.25 20.22
N GLY A 259 -5.34 -32.96 19.99
CA GLY A 259 -5.93 -31.63 20.21
C GLY A 259 -5.77 -31.11 21.65
N PRO A 260 -6.19 -31.88 22.67
CA PRO A 260 -5.99 -31.52 24.08
C PRO A 260 -4.52 -31.40 24.47
N ILE A 261 -3.64 -32.21 23.88
CA ILE A 261 -2.19 -32.18 24.12
C ILE A 261 -1.57 -30.89 23.57
N ILE A 262 -1.95 -30.48 22.35
CA ILE A 262 -1.51 -29.21 21.74
C ILE A 262 -1.95 -28.02 22.60
N ALA A 263 -3.19 -28.02 23.09
CA ALA A 263 -3.68 -26.95 23.96
C ALA A 263 -2.89 -26.90 25.28
N ALA A 264 -2.66 -28.05 25.93
CA ALA A 264 -1.90 -28.14 27.18
C ALA A 264 -0.42 -27.72 27.02
N LEU A 265 0.20 -28.06 25.88
CA LEU A 265 1.58 -27.66 25.54
C LEU A 265 1.68 -26.16 25.25
N LYS A 266 0.73 -25.60 24.50
CA LYS A 266 0.68 -24.15 24.22
C LYS A 266 0.35 -23.30 25.45
N ASP A 267 -0.29 -23.88 26.45
CA ASP A 267 -0.63 -23.22 27.72
C ASP A 267 0.46 -23.40 28.80
N GLY A 268 1.55 -24.11 28.50
CA GLY A 268 2.70 -24.24 29.41
C GLY A 268 2.45 -25.06 30.68
N LYS A 269 1.55 -26.07 30.64
CA LYS A 269 1.31 -26.94 31.81
C LYS A 269 2.56 -27.74 32.19
N THR A 270 2.92 -27.70 33.47
CA THR A 270 4.20 -28.14 34.08
C THR A 270 4.59 -29.60 33.86
N GLY A 271 3.66 -30.50 33.52
CA GLY A 271 3.95 -31.92 33.28
C GLY A 271 4.52 -32.27 31.90
N LEU A 272 4.48 -31.33 30.94
CA LEU A 272 4.92 -31.54 29.54
C LEU A 272 5.98 -30.51 29.08
N ALA A 273 6.49 -29.68 30.02
CA ALA A 273 7.41 -28.58 29.74
C ALA A 273 8.77 -29.00 29.14
N HIS A 274 9.15 -30.27 29.25
CA HIS A 274 10.38 -30.84 28.67
C HIS A 274 10.27 -31.16 27.16
N ILE A 275 9.08 -31.14 26.58
CA ILE A 275 8.81 -31.50 25.19
C ILE A 275 8.73 -30.21 24.37
N SER A 276 9.86 -29.73 23.85
CA SER A 276 9.93 -28.52 23.02
C SER A 276 9.39 -28.79 21.62
N VAL A 277 8.07 -28.76 21.45
CA VAL A 277 7.35 -28.97 20.18
C VAL A 277 6.51 -27.76 19.78
N CYS A 278 6.78 -26.60 20.37
CA CYS A 278 6.16 -25.33 20.02
C CYS A 278 7.26 -24.31 19.78
N THR A 279 7.08 -23.42 18.80
CA THR A 279 7.94 -22.23 18.72
C THR A 279 7.75 -21.38 19.99
N PRO A 280 8.72 -20.53 20.35
CA PRO A 280 8.54 -19.60 21.46
C PRO A 280 7.30 -18.72 21.26
N THR A 281 6.67 -18.33 22.37
CA THR A 281 5.62 -17.31 22.37
C THR A 281 6.22 -15.98 21.93
N ASP A 282 5.62 -15.35 20.93
CA ASP A 282 6.00 -14.01 20.49
C ASP A 282 5.39 -12.98 21.47
N PRO A 283 6.22 -12.25 22.25
CA PRO A 283 5.73 -11.30 23.24
C PRO A 283 4.93 -10.18 22.57
N GLY A 284 4.07 -9.54 23.34
CA GLY A 284 3.29 -8.40 22.86
C GLY A 284 4.08 -7.10 22.98
N PRO A 285 4.55 -6.49 21.89
CA PRO A 285 5.25 -5.21 22.00
C PRO A 285 4.31 -4.13 22.55
N VAL A 286 4.90 -3.17 23.26
CA VAL A 286 4.19 -2.00 23.80
C VAL A 286 4.47 -0.80 22.92
N PHE A 287 3.44 -0.01 22.62
CA PHE A 287 3.63 1.32 22.03
C PHE A 287 2.89 2.38 22.87
N ILE A 288 3.44 3.59 22.92
CA ILE A 288 2.92 4.70 23.73
C ILE A 288 2.50 5.83 22.80
N ILE A 289 1.37 6.47 23.09
CA ILE A 289 0.92 7.70 22.45
C ILE A 289 0.83 8.77 23.53
N VAL A 290 1.62 9.83 23.39
CA VAL A 290 1.73 10.91 24.37
C VAL A 290 1.53 12.26 23.69
N GLU A 291 0.77 13.14 24.34
CA GLU A 291 0.63 14.54 23.96
C GLU A 291 1.23 15.42 25.06
N CYS A 292 1.97 16.45 24.67
CA CYS A 292 2.54 17.44 25.59
C CYS A 292 2.37 18.82 24.95
N PRO A 293 1.24 19.51 25.21
CA PRO A 293 0.85 20.68 24.43
C PRO A 293 1.66 21.95 24.77
N SER A 294 2.26 22.01 25.96
CA SER A 294 2.95 23.19 26.49
C SER A 294 3.94 22.78 27.58
N GLU A 295 4.85 23.70 27.93
CA GLU A 295 5.89 23.46 28.94
C GLU A 295 5.33 23.18 30.34
N GLU A 296 4.12 23.66 30.66
CA GLU A 296 3.44 23.44 31.95
C GLU A 296 3.16 21.96 32.27
N PHE A 297 3.20 21.08 31.26
CA PHE A 297 3.03 19.63 31.41
C PHE A 297 4.35 18.88 31.58
N LEU A 298 5.51 19.52 31.35
CA LEU A 298 6.81 18.84 31.33
C LEU A 298 7.16 18.22 32.69
N GLY A 299 6.94 18.94 33.78
CA GLY A 299 7.19 18.44 35.14
C GLY A 299 6.40 17.17 35.42
N ALA A 300 5.08 17.21 35.17
CA ALA A 300 4.18 16.07 35.37
C ALA A 300 4.48 14.90 34.43
N LEU A 301 4.84 15.17 33.17
CA LEU A 301 5.22 14.14 32.19
C LEU A 301 6.52 13.43 32.62
N CYS A 302 7.54 14.21 32.98
CA CYS A 302 8.87 13.68 33.29
C CYS A 302 8.94 12.92 34.61
N THR A 303 8.02 13.19 35.54
CA THR A 303 7.93 12.52 36.85
C THR A 303 6.88 11.42 36.88
N ASN A 304 6.15 11.19 35.77
CA ASN A 304 5.07 10.22 35.73
C ASN A 304 5.59 8.78 35.88
N GLN A 305 5.30 8.16 37.02
CA GLN A 305 5.73 6.80 37.32
C GLN A 305 5.13 5.75 36.38
N GLN A 306 3.93 5.96 35.83
CA GLN A 306 3.29 4.98 34.94
C GLN A 306 4.00 4.90 33.58
N LEU A 307 4.44 6.03 33.03
CA LEU A 307 5.24 6.07 31.81
C LEU A 307 6.68 5.58 32.06
N GLY A 308 7.23 5.88 33.25
CA GLY A 308 8.55 5.41 33.67
C GLY A 308 8.70 3.89 33.71
N ARG A 309 7.59 3.13 33.85
CA ARG A 309 7.61 1.65 33.82
C ARG A 309 8.12 1.06 32.51
N TYR A 310 7.97 1.79 31.40
CA TYR A 310 8.35 1.36 30.05
C TYR A 310 9.68 1.95 29.58
N GLN A 311 10.40 2.65 30.47
CA GLN A 311 11.71 3.24 30.23
C GLN A 311 12.84 2.29 30.67
N THR A 312 14.09 2.65 30.41
CA THR A 312 15.27 1.88 30.82
C THR A 312 15.28 1.68 32.34
N GLY A 313 15.36 0.43 32.80
CA GLY A 313 15.32 0.08 34.23
C GLY A 313 13.92 0.12 34.85
N GLY A 314 12.87 0.28 34.04
CA GLY A 314 11.47 0.17 34.46
C GLY A 314 11.04 -1.27 34.78
N THR A 315 9.81 -1.41 35.30
CA THR A 315 9.26 -2.70 35.76
C THR A 315 8.61 -3.53 34.64
N ASP A 316 8.28 -2.91 33.51
CA ASP A 316 7.62 -3.56 32.37
C ASP A 316 8.55 -3.62 31.15
N ASP A 317 8.16 -4.41 30.14
CA ASP A 317 8.87 -4.46 28.85
C ASP A 317 8.98 -3.05 28.24
N PRO A 318 10.17 -2.64 27.75
CA PRO A 318 10.32 -1.31 27.18
C PRO A 318 9.40 -1.07 25.98
N ALA A 319 9.00 0.19 25.80
CA ALA A 319 8.19 0.57 24.65
C ALA A 319 8.96 0.36 23.34
N ALA A 320 8.36 -0.36 22.38
CA ALA A 320 8.91 -0.52 21.04
C ALA A 320 8.77 0.77 20.20
N LEU A 321 7.71 1.54 20.43
CA LEU A 321 7.43 2.79 19.72
C LEU A 321 6.80 3.82 20.67
N VAL A 322 7.28 5.06 20.63
CA VAL A 322 6.64 6.21 21.30
C VAL A 322 6.21 7.23 20.26
N VAL A 323 4.93 7.57 20.24
CA VAL A 323 4.32 8.57 19.36
C VAL A 323 4.15 9.87 20.13
N HIS A 324 4.86 10.90 19.70
CA HIS A 324 4.89 12.23 20.31
C HIS A 324 4.01 13.18 19.53
N MET A 325 2.88 13.59 20.11
CA MET A 325 2.04 14.69 19.62
C MET A 325 2.42 15.94 20.42
N THR A 326 3.49 16.62 20.03
CA THR A 326 4.13 17.64 20.86
C THR A 326 4.67 18.78 19.99
N PRO A 327 4.31 20.05 20.26
CA PRO A 327 4.81 21.18 19.49
C PRO A 327 6.33 21.26 19.48
N GLU A 328 6.90 21.81 18.42
CA GLU A 328 8.35 21.85 18.24
C GLU A 328 9.03 22.69 19.35
N SER A 329 8.36 23.72 19.86
CA SER A 329 8.85 24.54 20.99
C SER A 329 9.11 23.71 22.24
N VAL A 330 8.17 22.82 22.60
CA VAL A 330 8.29 21.93 23.75
C VAL A 330 9.35 20.85 23.50
N LEU A 331 9.38 20.29 22.28
CA LEU A 331 10.36 19.28 21.88
C LEU A 331 11.81 19.79 21.93
N LYS A 332 12.02 21.10 21.72
CA LYS A 332 13.34 21.76 21.83
C LYS A 332 13.86 21.86 23.26
N THR A 333 12.98 21.78 24.26
CA THR A 333 13.39 21.90 25.67
C THR A 333 14.27 20.72 26.09
N ASP A 334 15.31 21.01 26.89
CA ASP A 334 16.22 19.96 27.35
C ASP A 334 15.54 18.96 28.29
N GLN A 335 14.50 19.39 29.00
CA GLN A 335 13.71 18.52 29.86
C GLN A 335 13.00 17.43 29.05
N TYR A 336 12.38 17.79 27.92
CA TYR A 336 11.72 16.81 27.05
C TYR A 336 12.73 15.87 26.37
N LYS A 337 13.85 16.39 25.88
CA LYS A 337 14.93 15.57 25.29
C LYS A 337 15.47 14.54 26.27
N LYS A 338 15.80 14.97 27.50
CA LYS A 338 16.23 14.08 28.58
C LYS A 338 15.19 13.03 28.93
N TRP A 339 13.90 13.36 28.81
CA TRP A 339 12.84 12.39 29.01
C TRP A 339 12.77 11.34 27.89
N MET A 340 12.96 11.75 26.63
CA MET A 340 13.06 10.83 25.49
C MET A 340 14.26 9.89 25.64
N GLU A 341 15.41 10.39 26.10
CA GLU A 341 16.65 9.63 26.31
C GLU A 341 16.54 8.55 27.42
N ARG A 342 15.48 8.55 28.23
CA ARG A 342 15.25 7.49 29.22
C ARG A 342 14.75 6.19 28.59
N PHE A 343 14.20 6.23 27.38
CA PHE A 343 13.83 5.04 26.64
C PHE A 343 15.09 4.35 26.08
N PRO A 344 15.14 3.02 25.99
CA PRO A 344 16.30 2.32 25.45
C PRO A 344 16.51 2.67 23.97
N SER A 345 17.73 2.46 23.48
CA SER A 345 18.10 2.73 22.09
C SER A 345 17.32 1.91 21.05
N THR A 346 16.65 0.83 21.48
CA THR A 346 15.76 0.01 20.64
C THR A 346 14.37 0.62 20.45
N THR A 347 14.02 1.66 21.21
CA THR A 347 12.73 2.34 21.09
C THR A 347 12.74 3.29 19.90
N GLU A 348 11.77 3.13 19.01
CA GLU A 348 11.53 4.07 17.92
C GLU A 348 10.71 5.27 18.42
N HIS A 349 11.03 6.48 17.98
CA HIS A 349 10.29 7.69 18.32
C HIS A 349 9.63 8.31 17.08
N LEU A 350 8.30 8.41 17.06
CA LEU A 350 7.52 9.02 15.98
C LEU A 350 6.99 10.38 16.40
N ILE A 351 7.31 11.44 15.67
CA ILE A 351 6.94 12.82 16.06
C ILE A 351 5.91 13.39 15.09
N LEU A 352 4.74 13.77 15.62
CA LEU A 352 3.63 14.40 14.91
C LEU A 352 3.46 15.83 15.42
N ASN A 353 3.78 16.82 14.60
CA ASN A 353 3.65 18.23 14.95
C ASN A 353 3.74 19.16 13.73
N GLU A 354 3.71 20.47 13.97
CA GLU A 354 3.62 21.51 12.96
C GLU A 354 4.86 21.62 12.05
N HIS A 355 5.95 20.92 12.38
CA HIS A 355 7.15 20.78 11.56
C HIS A 355 7.06 19.62 10.54
N ALA A 356 6.00 18.81 10.58
CA ALA A 356 5.74 17.82 9.54
C ALA A 356 5.49 18.50 8.18
N CYS A 357 6.29 18.13 7.17
CA CYS A 357 6.29 18.79 5.85
C CYS A 357 5.50 18.02 4.77
N ALA A 358 4.72 17.01 5.15
CA ALA A 358 4.07 16.12 4.20
C ALA A 358 2.81 16.73 3.57
N ILE A 359 2.64 16.55 2.26
CA ILE A 359 1.41 16.92 1.56
C ILE A 359 0.37 15.82 1.78
N HIS A 360 -0.71 16.15 2.48
CA HIS A 360 -1.75 15.18 2.83
C HIS A 360 -2.88 15.09 1.79
N ASN A 361 -3.36 16.21 1.27
CA ASN A 361 -4.48 16.27 0.30
C ASN A 361 -4.00 16.22 -1.17
N ILE A 362 -3.27 15.15 -1.53
CA ILE A 362 -2.58 15.00 -2.82
C ILE A 362 -3.52 15.16 -4.02
N ARG A 363 -4.75 14.65 -3.96
CA ARG A 363 -5.74 14.77 -5.05
C ARG A 363 -6.12 16.22 -5.32
N SER A 364 -6.25 17.04 -4.28
CA SER A 364 -6.54 18.46 -4.43
C SER A 364 -5.38 19.19 -5.10
N HIS A 365 -4.13 18.88 -4.71
CA HIS A 365 -2.94 19.39 -5.41
C HIS A 365 -2.91 18.96 -6.87
N LYS A 366 -3.24 17.69 -7.17
CA LYS A 366 -3.27 17.17 -8.55
C LYS A 366 -4.32 17.88 -9.41
N ILE A 367 -5.56 17.99 -8.92
CA ILE A 367 -6.65 18.67 -9.63
C ILE A 367 -6.30 20.15 -9.82
N GLN A 368 -5.82 20.84 -8.78
CA GLN A 368 -5.45 22.24 -8.91
C GLN A 368 -4.31 22.43 -9.91
N ALA A 369 -3.31 21.54 -9.94
CA ALA A 369 -2.23 21.61 -10.91
C ALA A 369 -2.72 21.41 -12.35
N GLN A 370 -3.69 20.51 -12.57
CA GLN A 370 -4.34 20.31 -13.87
C GLN A 370 -5.16 21.54 -14.28
N LEU A 371 -5.92 22.14 -13.37
CA LEU A 371 -6.69 23.36 -13.62
C LEU A 371 -5.78 24.58 -13.84
N ASN A 372 -4.66 24.68 -13.13
CA ASN A 372 -3.65 25.71 -13.31
C ASN A 372 -3.09 25.72 -14.74
N MET A 373 -2.93 24.55 -15.38
CA MET A 373 -2.53 24.45 -16.77
C MET A 373 -3.56 25.04 -17.74
N ILE A 374 -4.84 25.11 -17.35
CA ILE A 374 -5.91 25.71 -18.15
C ILE A 374 -5.89 27.23 -17.99
N HIS A 375 -5.83 27.71 -16.75
CA HIS A 375 -5.76 29.15 -16.47
C HIS A 375 -5.01 29.43 -15.17
N PRO A 376 -3.73 29.84 -15.22
CA PRO A 376 -2.90 29.95 -14.02
C PRO A 376 -3.37 30.98 -13.00
N GLU A 377 -3.98 32.09 -13.45
CA GLU A 377 -4.45 33.15 -12.55
C GLU A 377 -5.75 32.80 -11.82
N ILE A 378 -6.68 32.12 -12.51
CA ILE A 378 -7.95 31.65 -11.91
C ILE A 378 -7.70 30.44 -11.01
N PHE A 379 -6.78 29.56 -11.41
CA PHE A 379 -6.43 28.35 -10.68
C PHE A 379 -4.97 28.37 -10.26
N PRO A 380 -4.56 29.18 -9.28
CA PRO A 380 -3.16 29.22 -8.86
C PRO A 380 -2.72 27.89 -8.24
N GLN A 381 -1.43 27.56 -8.35
CA GLN A 381 -0.85 26.39 -7.71
C GLN A 381 -1.05 26.43 -6.19
N LEU A 382 -1.42 25.29 -5.59
CA LEU A 382 -1.51 25.18 -4.13
C LEU A 382 -0.12 25.20 -3.51
N LYS A 383 0.05 26.00 -2.46
CA LYS A 383 1.31 26.12 -1.73
C LYS A 383 1.30 25.16 -0.54
N ALA A 384 2.38 24.41 -0.36
CA ALA A 384 2.63 23.69 0.88
C ALA A 384 3.25 24.63 1.91
N TYR A 385 2.76 24.59 3.16
CA TYR A 385 3.41 25.30 4.25
C TYR A 385 4.72 24.61 4.59
N LYS A 386 5.82 25.38 4.61
CA LYS A 386 7.11 24.93 5.11
C LYS A 386 7.57 25.91 6.17
N THR A 387 7.82 25.40 7.38
CA THR A 387 8.44 26.20 8.44
C THR A 387 9.89 26.53 8.05
N LYS A 388 10.32 27.75 8.37
CA LYS A 388 11.72 28.18 8.21
C LYS A 388 12.55 27.95 9.48
N GLU A 389 11.89 27.60 10.58
CA GLU A 389 12.55 27.38 11.85
C GLU A 389 13.27 26.03 11.88
N PRO A 390 14.44 25.96 12.53
CA PRO A 390 15.15 24.70 12.68
C PRO A 390 14.34 23.72 13.54
N GLN A 391 14.42 22.45 13.19
CA GLN A 391 13.90 21.35 14.01
C GLN A 391 14.75 21.17 15.27
N ALA A 392 14.15 20.61 16.31
CA ALA A 392 14.81 20.14 17.52
C ALA A 392 15.86 19.10 17.15
N ALA A 393 17.10 19.34 17.57
CA ALA A 393 18.15 18.34 17.53
C ALA A 393 17.87 17.30 18.62
N LEU A 394 17.56 16.08 18.21
CA LEU A 394 17.26 14.95 19.09
C LEU A 394 18.38 13.92 18.97
N HIS A 395 18.84 13.39 20.11
CA HIS A 395 19.95 12.42 20.17
C HIS A 395 19.47 10.96 20.16
N VAL A 396 18.16 10.73 20.13
CA VAL A 396 17.55 9.40 20.03
C VAL A 396 17.08 9.11 18.60
N PRO A 397 17.05 7.84 18.16
CA PRO A 397 16.46 7.46 16.88
C PRO A 397 15.02 7.94 16.79
N ASN A 398 14.73 8.81 15.81
CA ASN A 398 13.42 9.40 15.64
C ASN A 398 13.05 9.56 14.17
N VAL A 399 11.75 9.52 13.90
CA VAL A 399 11.15 9.68 12.60
C VAL A 399 10.07 10.76 12.70
N ARG A 400 10.11 11.73 11.78
CA ARG A 400 9.05 12.73 11.66
C ARG A 400 7.88 12.13 10.89
N ALA A 401 6.67 12.43 11.34
CA ALA A 401 5.48 11.90 10.73
C ALA A 401 5.32 12.39 9.29
N GLU A 402 5.06 11.44 8.41
CA GLU A 402 4.73 11.70 7.03
C GLU A 402 3.36 11.09 6.71
N CYS A 403 2.71 11.67 5.71
CA CYS A 403 1.51 11.12 5.12
C CYS A 403 1.73 9.64 4.73
N LEU A 404 0.81 8.75 5.11
CA LEU A 404 0.86 7.30 4.86
C LEU A 404 2.02 6.53 5.53
N LEU A 405 2.90 7.19 6.29
CA LEU A 405 3.95 6.51 7.04
C LEU A 405 3.33 5.45 7.94
N LYS A 406 3.88 4.24 7.89
CA LYS A 406 3.32 3.09 8.56
C LYS A 406 4.45 2.37 9.31
N PHE A 407 4.19 2.03 10.56
CA PHE A 407 5.06 1.21 11.39
C PHE A 407 4.39 -0.15 11.57
N GLN A 408 5.11 -1.23 11.23
CA GLN A 408 4.64 -2.58 11.47
C GLN A 408 5.06 -3.00 12.88
N LEU A 409 4.09 -3.26 13.76
CA LEU A 409 4.37 -3.77 15.10
C LEU A 409 4.52 -5.31 15.10
N ARG A 410 3.89 -5.99 14.12
CA ARG A 410 4.00 -7.44 13.89
C ARG A 410 3.87 -7.83 12.42
N PRO A 411 4.58 -8.88 11.94
CA PRO A 411 5.40 -9.80 12.73
C PRO A 411 6.84 -9.32 12.94
N VAL A 412 7.32 -8.38 12.13
CA VAL A 412 8.64 -7.76 12.26
C VAL A 412 8.45 -6.27 12.51
N MET A 413 9.19 -5.74 13.49
CA MET A 413 9.17 -4.32 13.82
C MET A 413 9.96 -3.53 12.79
N GLU A 414 9.27 -2.85 11.88
CA GLU A 414 9.90 -2.09 10.82
C GLU A 414 9.06 -0.92 10.31
N TRP A 415 9.74 0.09 9.79
CA TRP A 415 9.11 1.20 9.08
C TRP A 415 8.71 0.77 7.67
N GLN A 416 7.41 0.68 7.43
CA GLN A 416 6.83 0.60 6.10
C GLN A 416 6.63 2.01 5.57
N ARG A 417 7.66 2.55 4.92
CA ARG A 417 7.50 3.76 4.13
C ARG A 417 6.76 3.39 2.85
N LEU A 418 5.49 3.79 2.74
CA LEU A 418 4.90 4.00 1.44
C LEU A 418 5.60 5.22 0.86
N VAL A 419 6.73 4.98 0.20
CA VAL A 419 7.54 6.01 -0.44
C VAL A 419 6.62 6.85 -1.31
N CYS A 420 6.40 8.10 -0.92
CA CYS A 420 6.03 9.16 -1.85
C CYS A 420 7.09 9.16 -2.94
N GLN A 421 6.73 8.60 -4.09
CA GLN A 421 7.53 8.36 -5.30
C GLN A 421 8.85 9.16 -5.35
N GLY A 422 9.94 8.53 -4.90
CA GLY A 422 11.20 8.66 -5.64
C GLY A 422 10.97 8.13 -7.06
N GLU A 423 11.75 8.60 -8.04
CA GLU A 423 11.55 8.27 -9.46
C GLU A 423 11.27 6.78 -9.67
N LYS A 424 9.98 6.46 -9.86
CA LYS A 424 9.45 5.12 -10.14
C LYS A 424 9.86 4.65 -11.54
N TYR A 425 10.29 5.59 -12.36
CA TYR A 425 10.52 5.42 -13.78
C TYR A 425 12.03 5.47 -14.05
N PRO A 426 12.54 4.70 -15.02
CA PRO A 426 11.78 3.76 -15.84
C PRO A 426 11.34 2.51 -15.07
N GLU A 427 10.17 1.99 -15.46
CA GLU A 427 9.56 0.79 -14.92
C GLU A 427 9.08 -0.10 -16.05
N VAL A 428 9.24 -1.40 -15.90
CA VAL A 428 8.81 -2.40 -16.88
C VAL A 428 7.73 -3.28 -16.28
N VAL A 429 6.63 -3.46 -17.01
CA VAL A 429 5.53 -4.36 -16.68
C VAL A 429 5.42 -5.42 -17.77
N PHE A 430 5.60 -6.68 -17.38
CA PHE A 430 5.48 -7.83 -18.27
C PHE A 430 4.01 -8.24 -18.31
N LEU A 431 3.30 -7.93 -19.40
CA LEU A 431 1.88 -8.24 -19.54
C LEU A 431 1.67 -9.67 -20.07
N GLY A 432 2.61 -10.16 -20.86
CA GLY A 432 2.67 -11.55 -21.30
C GLY A 432 4.10 -11.96 -21.62
N THR A 433 4.43 -13.18 -21.24
CA THR A 433 5.80 -13.71 -21.17
C THR A 433 5.98 -15.05 -21.86
N GLY A 434 4.95 -15.55 -22.54
CA GLY A 434 4.94 -16.83 -23.21
C GLY A 434 5.06 -16.73 -24.73
N SER A 435 5.54 -17.83 -25.34
CA SER A 435 5.69 -17.98 -26.78
C SER A 435 4.47 -18.64 -27.43
N ALA A 436 4.16 -18.25 -28.67
CA ALA A 436 3.24 -18.84 -29.65
C ALA A 436 1.73 -18.86 -29.30
N LEU A 437 1.33 -19.45 -28.17
CA LEU A 437 -0.07 -19.68 -27.81
C LEU A 437 -0.36 -19.19 -26.40
N PRO A 438 -1.44 -18.44 -26.12
CA PRO A 438 -1.79 -18.07 -24.75
C PRO A 438 -2.19 -19.31 -23.93
N MET A 439 -1.64 -19.51 -22.73
CA MET A 439 -2.03 -20.60 -21.82
C MET A 439 -2.49 -20.07 -20.45
N LYS A 440 -2.90 -21.01 -19.59
CA LYS A 440 -3.43 -20.74 -18.24
C LYS A 440 -2.51 -19.88 -17.36
N ILE A 441 -1.18 -19.98 -17.53
CA ILE A 441 -0.18 -19.35 -16.65
C ILE A 441 0.63 -18.22 -17.31
N ARG A 442 0.69 -18.16 -18.64
CA ARG A 442 1.43 -17.14 -19.40
C ARG A 442 0.63 -16.73 -20.62
N ASN A 443 0.46 -15.44 -20.81
CA ASN A 443 -0.08 -14.86 -22.03
C ASN A 443 1.05 -14.63 -23.05
N VAL A 444 0.69 -14.44 -24.32
CA VAL A 444 1.62 -14.10 -25.40
C VAL A 444 2.28 -12.73 -25.23
N SER A 445 3.37 -12.49 -25.97
CA SER A 445 4.27 -11.34 -25.80
C SER A 445 3.58 -9.98 -25.68
N GLY A 446 3.88 -9.27 -24.59
CA GLY A 446 3.53 -7.86 -24.42
C GLY A 446 4.23 -7.29 -23.20
N THR A 447 5.06 -6.27 -23.40
CA THR A 447 5.87 -5.67 -22.33
C THR A 447 5.73 -4.15 -22.34
N LEU A 448 5.15 -3.59 -21.28
CA LEU A 448 4.93 -2.15 -21.14
C LEU A 448 6.10 -1.50 -20.39
N VAL A 449 6.82 -0.61 -21.06
CA VAL A 449 7.86 0.22 -20.47
C VAL A 449 7.27 1.59 -20.13
N ASN A 450 7.04 1.84 -18.86
CA ASN A 450 6.69 3.15 -18.37
C ASN A 450 7.96 3.99 -18.25
N ILE A 451 8.13 4.96 -19.16
CA ILE A 451 9.31 5.83 -19.24
C ILE A 451 9.20 6.98 -18.23
N SER A 452 7.99 7.48 -18.01
CA SER A 452 7.70 8.58 -17.09
C SER A 452 6.25 8.47 -16.58
N PRO A 453 5.81 9.34 -15.65
CA PRO A 453 4.41 9.36 -15.20
C PRO A 453 3.38 9.59 -16.31
N SER A 454 3.81 10.09 -17.47
CA SER A 454 2.93 10.51 -18.57
C SER A 454 3.18 9.80 -19.90
N GLN A 455 4.28 9.05 -20.04
CA GLN A 455 4.68 8.42 -21.29
C GLN A 455 5.08 6.97 -21.07
N SER A 456 4.54 6.10 -21.91
CA SER A 456 4.84 4.67 -21.94
C SER A 456 5.06 4.20 -23.36
N LEU A 457 5.88 3.16 -23.49
CA LEU A 457 6.22 2.50 -24.73
C LEU A 457 5.90 1.02 -24.56
N LEU A 458 5.22 0.42 -25.54
CA LEU A 458 4.86 -0.99 -25.53
C LEU A 458 5.78 -1.76 -26.49
N LEU A 459 6.41 -2.82 -25.99
CA LEU A 459 7.24 -3.76 -26.74
C LEU A 459 6.42 -5.02 -27.01
N ASP A 460 6.07 -5.23 -28.28
CA ASP A 460 5.09 -6.19 -28.77
C ASP A 460 3.69 -6.05 -28.13
N CYS A 461 2.67 -6.49 -28.87
CA CYS A 461 1.28 -6.38 -28.48
C CYS A 461 0.49 -7.60 -28.97
N GLY A 462 0.85 -8.76 -28.45
CA GLY A 462 0.14 -10.01 -28.70
C GLY A 462 -1.31 -10.00 -28.21
N GLU A 463 -2.06 -11.03 -28.59
CA GLU A 463 -3.43 -11.25 -28.15
C GLU A 463 -3.58 -11.11 -26.63
N GLY A 464 -4.68 -10.52 -26.17
CA GLY A 464 -4.98 -10.39 -24.74
C GLY A 464 -4.20 -9.30 -24.00
N THR A 465 -3.27 -8.57 -24.64
CA THR A 465 -2.50 -7.47 -24.02
C THR A 465 -3.40 -6.42 -23.34
N PHE A 466 -4.48 -5.99 -23.98
CA PHE A 466 -5.46 -5.09 -23.35
C PHE A 466 -6.13 -5.71 -22.11
N GLY A 467 -6.50 -7.00 -22.17
CA GLY A 467 -7.05 -7.71 -21.03
C GLY A 467 -6.05 -7.77 -19.86
N GLN A 468 -4.76 -7.96 -20.15
CA GLN A 468 -3.70 -7.93 -19.15
C GLN A 468 -3.51 -6.54 -18.54
N LEU A 469 -3.63 -5.47 -19.34
CA LEU A 469 -3.66 -4.10 -18.84
C LEU A 469 -4.85 -3.88 -17.90
N CYS A 470 -6.05 -4.35 -18.25
CA CYS A 470 -7.22 -4.26 -17.38
C CYS A 470 -7.02 -4.99 -16.04
N ARG A 471 -6.46 -6.21 -16.06
CA ARG A 471 -6.19 -6.98 -14.84
C ARG A 471 -5.11 -6.34 -13.98
N HIS A 472 -4.07 -5.79 -14.59
CA HIS A 472 -2.95 -5.20 -13.88
C HIS A 472 -3.29 -3.82 -13.28
N TYR A 473 -3.98 -2.96 -14.03
CA TYR A 473 -4.24 -1.58 -13.63
C TYR A 473 -5.64 -1.36 -13.04
N GLY A 474 -6.59 -2.27 -13.24
CA GLY A 474 -7.96 -2.13 -12.74
C GLY A 474 -8.59 -0.82 -13.23
N ASP A 475 -9.13 -0.04 -12.28
CA ASP A 475 -9.77 1.25 -12.55
C ASP A 475 -8.81 2.29 -13.19
N ASP A 476 -7.49 2.12 -13.04
CA ASP A 476 -6.48 3.03 -13.59
C ASP A 476 -6.08 2.67 -15.05
N VAL A 477 -6.73 1.68 -15.68
CA VAL A 477 -6.37 1.21 -17.04
C VAL A 477 -6.49 2.30 -18.10
N ASP A 478 -7.46 3.20 -18.00
CA ASP A 478 -7.64 4.30 -18.95
C ASP A 478 -6.47 5.28 -18.90
N ASP A 479 -5.98 5.56 -17.68
CA ASP A 479 -4.80 6.39 -17.49
C ASP A 479 -3.56 5.70 -18.07
N ALA A 480 -3.39 4.39 -17.85
CA ALA A 480 -2.30 3.61 -18.44
C ALA A 480 -2.34 3.62 -19.98
N LEU A 481 -3.49 3.36 -20.59
CA LEU A 481 -3.68 3.40 -22.04
C LEU A 481 -3.36 4.78 -22.62
N SER A 482 -3.80 5.85 -21.95
CA SER A 482 -3.57 7.23 -22.41
C SER A 482 -2.09 7.62 -22.47
N LYS A 483 -1.22 6.93 -21.73
CA LYS A 483 0.23 7.18 -21.69
C LYS A 483 0.99 6.45 -22.80
N ILE A 484 0.42 5.40 -23.39
CA ILE A 484 1.06 4.66 -24.47
C ILE A 484 1.17 5.59 -25.67
N ALA A 485 2.40 6.00 -25.99
CA ALA A 485 2.69 6.91 -27.10
C ALA A 485 3.39 6.19 -28.25
N THR A 486 4.01 5.04 -27.99
CA THR A 486 4.77 4.27 -28.98
C THR A 486 4.56 2.79 -28.76
N VAL A 487 4.38 2.07 -29.87
CA VAL A 487 4.34 0.60 -29.88
C VAL A 487 5.43 0.15 -30.83
N PHE A 488 6.33 -0.69 -30.35
CA PHE A 488 7.31 -1.41 -31.15
C PHE A 488 6.80 -2.82 -31.41
N ILE A 489 6.79 -3.25 -32.66
CA ILE A 489 6.51 -4.64 -33.07
C ILE A 489 7.80 -5.21 -33.64
N SER A 490 8.28 -6.29 -33.04
CA SER A 490 9.52 -6.96 -33.44
C SER A 490 9.40 -7.61 -34.82
N HIS A 491 8.32 -8.36 -35.05
CA HIS A 491 8.05 -9.11 -36.29
C HIS A 491 6.56 -9.49 -36.41
N LEU A 492 6.18 -10.25 -37.45
CA LEU A 492 4.77 -10.47 -37.83
C LEU A 492 4.18 -11.84 -37.44
N HIS A 493 4.77 -12.56 -36.48
CA HIS A 493 4.06 -13.68 -35.87
C HIS A 493 2.90 -13.18 -34.98
N ALA A 494 1.81 -13.93 -34.98
CA ALA A 494 0.52 -13.49 -34.43
C ALA A 494 0.60 -13.14 -32.94
N ASP A 495 1.41 -13.87 -32.19
CA ASP A 495 1.64 -13.70 -30.76
C ASP A 495 2.37 -12.40 -30.39
N HIS A 496 2.79 -11.58 -31.36
CA HIS A 496 3.46 -10.30 -31.13
C HIS A 496 2.64 -9.07 -31.55
N HIS A 497 1.54 -9.19 -32.31
CA HIS A 497 0.86 -8.00 -32.85
C HIS A 497 -0.67 -8.04 -32.89
N THR A 498 -1.31 -9.21 -32.76
CA THR A 498 -2.77 -9.31 -32.96
C THR A 498 -3.60 -8.56 -31.92
N GLY A 499 -3.05 -8.25 -30.75
CA GLY A 499 -3.69 -7.41 -29.73
C GLY A 499 -3.72 -5.91 -30.06
N LEU A 500 -2.95 -5.46 -31.06
CA LEU A 500 -2.76 -4.06 -31.40
C LEU A 500 -4.08 -3.35 -31.73
N VAL A 501 -4.93 -3.96 -32.56
CA VAL A 501 -6.21 -3.37 -32.98
C VAL A 501 -7.09 -3.06 -31.77
N LYS A 502 -7.25 -4.03 -30.85
CA LYS A 502 -8.05 -3.83 -29.63
C LYS A 502 -7.45 -2.75 -28.73
N LEU A 503 -6.12 -2.72 -28.60
CA LEU A 503 -5.41 -1.70 -27.81
C LEU A 503 -5.71 -0.29 -28.33
N LEU A 504 -5.65 -0.08 -29.65
CA LEU A 504 -5.85 1.23 -30.28
C LEU A 504 -7.27 1.77 -30.04
N TYR A 505 -8.32 0.97 -30.25
CA TYR A 505 -9.70 1.37 -29.96
C TYR A 505 -9.93 1.65 -28.47
N GLN A 506 -9.37 0.81 -27.60
CA GLN A 506 -9.53 1.04 -26.15
C GLN A 506 -8.76 2.27 -25.68
N ARG A 507 -7.63 2.58 -26.31
CA ARG A 507 -6.89 3.81 -26.05
C ARG A 507 -7.66 5.05 -26.52
N GLU A 508 -8.28 5.01 -27.68
CA GLU A 508 -9.16 6.10 -28.13
C GLU A 508 -10.32 6.32 -27.15
N ARG A 509 -11.02 5.24 -26.76
CA ARG A 509 -12.06 5.31 -25.73
C ARG A 509 -11.52 5.94 -24.44
N ALA A 510 -10.37 5.48 -23.96
CA ALA A 510 -9.75 5.98 -22.74
C ALA A 510 -9.39 7.47 -22.84
N LEU A 511 -8.84 7.93 -23.98
CA LEU A 511 -8.56 9.35 -24.21
C LEU A 511 -9.85 10.19 -24.15
N ALA A 512 -10.93 9.73 -24.79
CA ALA A 512 -12.22 10.39 -24.74
C ALA A 512 -12.80 10.42 -23.31
N THR A 513 -12.79 9.29 -22.59
CA THR A 513 -13.24 9.20 -21.19
C THR A 513 -12.46 10.14 -20.26
N LEU A 514 -11.16 10.32 -20.51
CA LEU A 514 -10.30 11.20 -19.73
C LEU A 514 -10.32 12.68 -20.21
N GLY A 515 -11.10 13.01 -21.24
CA GLY A 515 -11.13 14.35 -21.83
C GLY A 515 -9.80 14.78 -22.46
N LYS A 516 -8.95 13.82 -22.87
CA LYS A 516 -7.67 14.09 -23.55
C LYS A 516 -7.88 14.15 -25.07
N PRO A 517 -7.17 15.03 -25.79
CA PRO A 517 -7.26 15.07 -27.24
C PRO A 517 -6.78 13.75 -27.84
N PHE A 518 -7.48 13.31 -28.89
CA PHE A 518 -7.03 12.17 -29.69
C PHE A 518 -5.62 12.43 -30.21
N SER A 519 -4.78 11.40 -30.15
CA SER A 519 -3.44 11.43 -30.71
C SER A 519 -3.07 10.06 -31.25
N PRO A 520 -2.61 9.94 -32.51
CA PRO A 520 -2.09 8.69 -33.03
C PRO A 520 -0.82 8.28 -32.29
N ILE A 521 -0.61 6.97 -32.13
CA ILE A 521 0.64 6.42 -31.59
C ILE A 521 1.72 6.42 -32.68
N PHE A 522 2.98 6.40 -32.27
CA PHE A 522 4.07 6.03 -33.18
C PHE A 522 4.18 4.50 -33.22
N LEU A 523 3.91 3.91 -34.39
CA LEU A 523 4.02 2.46 -34.58
C LEU A 523 5.36 2.16 -35.24
N VAL A 524 6.31 1.64 -34.46
CA VAL A 524 7.60 1.17 -34.97
C VAL A 524 7.45 -0.31 -35.32
N ALA A 525 7.22 -0.63 -36.60
CA ALA A 525 6.97 -2.00 -37.03
C ALA A 525 7.59 -2.33 -38.42
N PRO A 526 7.75 -3.61 -38.78
CA PRO A 526 8.00 -4.01 -40.17
C PRO A 526 6.92 -3.43 -41.08
N VAL A 527 7.30 -2.85 -42.23
CA VAL A 527 6.36 -2.16 -43.13
C VAL A 527 5.22 -3.06 -43.61
N GLN A 528 5.46 -4.37 -43.65
CA GLN A 528 4.50 -5.40 -44.04
C GLN A 528 3.28 -5.47 -43.12
N ILE A 529 3.35 -4.94 -41.88
CA ILE A 529 2.18 -4.85 -40.99
C ILE A 529 1.03 -4.06 -41.63
N MET A 530 1.34 -3.12 -42.52
CA MET A 530 0.34 -2.31 -43.21
C MET A 530 -0.57 -3.12 -44.12
N THR A 531 -0.13 -4.26 -44.65
CA THR A 531 -1.01 -5.13 -45.43
C THR A 531 -2.16 -5.63 -44.58
N TRP A 532 -1.87 -6.10 -43.36
CA TRP A 532 -2.88 -6.55 -42.41
C TRP A 532 -3.75 -5.39 -41.89
N LEU A 533 -3.14 -4.26 -41.55
CA LEU A 533 -3.88 -3.10 -41.03
C LEU A 533 -4.78 -2.45 -42.09
N ASN A 534 -4.34 -2.37 -43.35
CA ASN A 534 -5.19 -1.88 -44.45
C ASN A 534 -6.35 -2.84 -44.72
N GLN A 535 -6.11 -4.15 -44.74
CA GLN A 535 -7.20 -5.13 -44.88
C GLN A 535 -8.23 -5.00 -43.75
N TYR A 536 -7.78 -4.84 -42.50
CA TYR A 536 -8.68 -4.58 -41.38
C TYR A 536 -9.43 -3.25 -41.54
N HIS A 537 -8.73 -2.19 -41.96
CA HIS A 537 -9.30 -0.86 -42.18
C HIS A 537 -10.42 -0.87 -43.22
N ASP A 538 -10.16 -1.51 -44.37
CA ASP A 538 -11.05 -1.51 -45.52
C ASP A 538 -12.23 -2.48 -45.33
N CYS A 539 -12.03 -3.59 -44.60
CA CYS A 539 -13.03 -4.66 -44.47
C CYS A 539 -13.77 -4.68 -43.11
N CYS A 540 -13.24 -4.04 -42.07
CA CYS A 540 -13.79 -4.13 -40.72
C CYS A 540 -14.14 -2.75 -40.15
N GLU A 541 -13.16 -2.03 -39.61
CA GLU A 541 -13.37 -0.75 -38.92
C GLU A 541 -12.18 0.18 -39.15
N GLU A 542 -12.42 1.50 -39.15
CA GLU A 542 -11.37 2.47 -39.41
C GLU A 542 -10.28 2.46 -38.32
N ILE A 543 -9.01 2.25 -38.67
CA ILE A 543 -7.90 2.12 -37.71
C ILE A 543 -6.62 2.89 -38.11
N LEU A 544 -6.47 3.25 -39.40
CA LEU A 544 -5.23 3.86 -39.90
C LEU A 544 -4.98 5.27 -39.35
N SER A 545 -6.02 5.97 -38.90
CA SER A 545 -5.91 7.28 -38.26
C SER A 545 -5.27 7.21 -36.86
N HIS A 546 -5.22 6.04 -36.24
CA HIS A 546 -4.64 5.81 -34.90
C HIS A 546 -3.11 5.66 -34.92
N ILE A 547 -2.47 5.57 -36.10
CA ILE A 547 -1.07 5.21 -36.22
C ILE A 547 -0.25 6.18 -37.07
N ASN A 548 0.98 6.44 -36.61
CA ASN A 548 2.06 7.04 -37.38
C ASN A 548 3.14 5.98 -37.57
N LEU A 549 3.14 5.30 -38.73
CA LEU A 549 4.10 4.22 -39.01
C LEU A 549 5.54 4.75 -39.17
N ILE A 550 6.46 4.11 -38.45
CA ILE A 550 7.91 4.25 -38.58
C ILE A 550 8.47 2.87 -38.91
N PRO A 551 8.83 2.58 -40.17
CA PRO A 551 9.38 1.27 -40.52
C PRO A 551 10.69 0.96 -39.80
N ASN A 552 10.79 -0.22 -39.16
CA ASN A 552 11.97 -0.61 -38.36
C ASN A 552 13.29 -0.43 -39.11
N LYS A 553 13.32 -0.71 -40.42
CA LYS A 553 14.52 -0.61 -41.26
C LYS A 553 15.18 0.77 -41.26
N PHE A 554 14.43 1.85 -40.99
CA PHE A 554 14.98 3.22 -40.96
C PHE A 554 15.65 3.58 -39.64
N LEU A 555 15.57 2.69 -38.65
CA LEU A 555 16.24 2.81 -37.35
C LEU A 555 17.47 1.90 -37.24
N CYS A 556 17.82 1.19 -38.32
CA CYS A 556 19.04 0.40 -38.41
C CYS A 556 20.26 1.28 -38.67
N ASP A 557 21.42 0.83 -38.21
CA ASP A 557 22.68 1.46 -38.58
C ASP A 557 22.88 1.34 -40.11
N ASN A 558 23.39 2.41 -40.73
CA ASN A 558 23.54 2.54 -42.19
C ASN A 558 22.24 2.48 -43.00
N ALA A 559 21.09 2.76 -42.38
CA ALA A 559 19.82 2.84 -43.10
C ALA A 559 19.81 3.96 -44.16
N GLU A 560 19.10 3.72 -45.27
CA GLU A 560 18.79 4.74 -46.27
C GLU A 560 18.08 5.93 -45.62
N VAL A 561 18.32 7.13 -46.16
CA VAL A 561 17.69 8.36 -45.66
C VAL A 561 16.17 8.23 -45.81
N PRO A 562 15.39 8.25 -44.71
CA PRO A 562 13.95 8.13 -44.78
C PRO A 562 13.33 9.36 -45.46
N LYS A 563 12.16 9.18 -46.06
CA LYS A 563 11.34 10.30 -46.55
C LYS A 563 11.09 11.32 -45.43
N GLN A 564 10.97 12.59 -45.80
CA GLN A 564 10.83 13.70 -44.84
C GLN A 564 9.73 13.46 -43.79
N ARG A 565 8.58 12.89 -44.18
CA ARG A 565 7.49 12.53 -43.25
C ARG A 565 7.93 11.54 -42.17
N THR A 566 8.60 10.45 -42.56
CA THR A 566 9.10 9.44 -41.63
C THR A 566 10.19 10.02 -40.73
N LYS A 567 11.07 10.88 -41.26
CA LYS A 567 12.08 11.60 -40.48
C LYS A 567 11.42 12.46 -39.38
N SER A 568 10.37 13.19 -39.72
CA SER A 568 9.59 13.98 -38.75
C SER A 568 8.94 13.10 -37.68
N PHE A 569 8.40 11.94 -38.05
CA PHE A 569 7.83 10.99 -37.09
C PHE A 569 8.88 10.39 -36.15
N ILE A 570 10.07 10.05 -36.64
CA ILE A 570 11.19 9.60 -35.80
C ILE A 570 11.57 10.67 -34.79
N GLN A 571 11.75 11.92 -35.23
CA GLN A 571 12.08 13.04 -34.34
C GLN A 571 10.98 13.31 -33.31
N ALA A 572 9.71 13.24 -33.73
CA ALA A 572 8.57 13.42 -32.84
C ALA A 572 8.47 12.28 -31.80
N MET A 573 8.72 11.03 -32.21
CA MET A 573 8.74 9.87 -31.31
C MET A 573 9.86 9.99 -30.28
N LEU A 574 11.09 10.33 -30.69
CA LEU A 574 12.22 10.54 -29.78
C LEU A 574 11.91 11.66 -28.77
N LYS A 575 11.39 12.79 -29.24
CA LYS A 575 11.00 13.91 -28.37
C LYS A 575 9.88 13.52 -27.41
N LYS A 576 8.85 12.81 -27.90
CA LYS A 576 7.67 12.42 -27.11
C LYS A 576 8.05 11.46 -25.98
N ASN A 577 8.94 10.52 -26.24
CA ASN A 577 9.42 9.53 -25.27
C ASN A 577 10.68 9.97 -24.51
N ASN A 578 11.16 11.20 -24.71
CA ASN A 578 12.39 11.71 -24.11
C ASN A 578 13.63 10.82 -24.37
N LEU A 579 13.72 10.27 -25.57
CA LEU A 579 14.80 9.40 -26.00
C LEU A 579 15.89 10.20 -26.70
N GLN A 580 17.15 9.88 -26.39
CA GLN A 580 18.30 10.34 -27.16
C GLN A 580 18.35 9.60 -28.51
N ARG A 581 18.09 8.29 -28.48
CA ARG A 581 18.17 7.42 -29.66
C ARG A 581 17.27 6.21 -29.52
N PHE A 582 16.78 5.74 -30.67
CA PHE A 582 16.08 4.47 -30.83
C PHE A 582 16.70 3.76 -32.04
N HIS A 583 17.18 2.55 -31.82
CA HIS A 583 17.85 1.71 -32.79
C HIS A 583 17.12 0.40 -32.99
N THR A 584 17.25 -0.15 -34.19
CA THR A 584 16.82 -1.51 -34.51
C THR A 584 17.94 -2.24 -35.24
N CYS A 585 17.94 -3.56 -35.19
CA CYS A 585 18.78 -4.38 -36.07
C CYS A 585 17.99 -5.59 -36.55
N LEU A 586 18.36 -6.09 -37.73
CA LEU A 586 17.81 -7.36 -38.19
C LEU A 586 18.30 -8.50 -37.30
N VAL A 587 17.40 -9.43 -37.02
CA VAL A 587 17.70 -10.62 -36.23
C VAL A 587 17.39 -11.90 -37.00
N ARG A 588 18.00 -13.02 -36.57
CA ARG A 588 17.86 -14.31 -37.23
C ARG A 588 16.66 -15.06 -36.66
N HIS A 589 15.50 -14.81 -37.25
CA HIS A 589 14.24 -15.49 -36.95
C HIS A 589 13.39 -15.68 -38.22
N CYS A 590 12.37 -14.85 -38.45
CA CYS A 590 11.64 -14.76 -39.71
C CYS A 590 12.16 -13.60 -40.58
N LYS A 591 11.68 -13.50 -41.82
CA LYS A 591 12.02 -12.36 -42.69
C LYS A 591 11.48 -11.07 -42.09
N ASN A 592 12.32 -10.02 -42.05
CA ASN A 592 12.01 -8.73 -41.43
C ASN A 592 11.71 -8.82 -39.92
N ALA A 593 12.39 -9.72 -39.20
CA ALA A 593 12.41 -9.69 -37.74
C ALA A 593 13.46 -8.70 -37.23
N PHE A 594 13.12 -7.97 -36.18
CA PHE A 594 13.99 -6.94 -35.60
C PHE A 594 14.06 -7.03 -34.07
N ALA A 595 15.26 -6.81 -33.54
CA ALA A 595 15.45 -6.37 -32.17
C ALA A 595 15.48 -4.84 -32.10
N CYS A 596 15.29 -4.27 -30.91
CA CYS A 596 15.49 -2.84 -30.69
C CYS A 596 16.33 -2.53 -29.46
N SER A 597 16.96 -1.36 -29.47
CA SER A 597 17.56 -0.76 -28.29
C SER A 597 17.33 0.75 -28.30
N PHE A 598 17.02 1.32 -27.15
CA PHE A 598 16.83 2.76 -27.03
C PHE A 598 17.48 3.31 -25.76
N THR A 599 18.00 4.53 -25.89
CA THR A 599 18.71 5.26 -24.83
C THR A 599 17.92 6.49 -24.47
N HIS A 600 17.61 6.64 -23.18
CA HIS A 600 16.89 7.79 -22.66
C HIS A 600 17.83 8.97 -22.40
N GLN A 601 17.32 10.20 -22.43
CA GLN A 601 18.14 11.39 -22.19
C GLN A 601 18.80 11.44 -20.80
N SER A 602 18.26 10.71 -19.83
CA SER A 602 18.87 10.57 -18.49
C SER A 602 19.94 9.48 -18.39
N GLY A 603 20.30 8.84 -19.51
CA GLY A 603 21.45 7.94 -19.61
C GLY A 603 21.16 6.44 -19.51
N TRP A 604 19.99 6.01 -19.03
CA TRP A 604 19.66 4.58 -19.01
C TRP A 604 19.32 4.05 -20.41
N LYS A 605 19.54 2.75 -20.61
CA LYS A 605 19.36 2.07 -21.89
C LYS A 605 18.62 0.74 -21.73
N LEU A 606 17.66 0.49 -22.62
CA LEU A 606 16.95 -0.79 -22.70
C LEU A 606 17.24 -1.46 -24.05
N ALA A 607 17.44 -2.78 -24.03
CA ALA A 607 17.55 -3.63 -25.21
C ALA A 607 16.47 -4.72 -25.17
N PHE A 608 15.77 -4.94 -26.28
CA PHE A 608 14.71 -5.94 -26.42
C PHE A 608 14.94 -6.77 -27.68
N SER A 609 15.04 -8.10 -27.52
CA SER A 609 15.45 -8.99 -28.62
C SER A 609 14.37 -9.23 -29.67
N GLY A 610 13.08 -9.18 -29.30
CA GLY A 610 12.06 -9.94 -30.03
C GLY A 610 12.43 -11.42 -30.04
N ASP A 611 12.07 -12.14 -31.11
CA ASP A 611 12.45 -13.54 -31.30
C ASP A 611 13.70 -13.63 -32.16
N THR A 612 14.70 -14.41 -31.71
CA THR A 612 15.99 -14.47 -32.39
C THR A 612 16.86 -15.64 -31.94
N MET A 613 17.63 -16.21 -32.86
CA MET A 613 18.89 -16.88 -32.51
C MET A 613 19.92 -15.86 -31.96
N PRO A 614 20.98 -16.29 -31.26
CA PRO A 614 22.09 -15.42 -30.87
C PRO A 614 22.57 -14.51 -32.01
N CYS A 615 22.63 -13.20 -31.76
CA CYS A 615 22.85 -12.19 -32.78
C CYS A 615 23.84 -11.11 -32.33
N ASP A 616 25.03 -11.05 -32.95
CA ASP A 616 26.06 -10.05 -32.61
C ASP A 616 25.67 -8.61 -33.00
N ALA A 617 24.82 -8.44 -34.02
CA ALA A 617 24.27 -7.13 -34.36
C ALA A 617 23.41 -6.57 -33.22
N PHE A 618 22.69 -7.45 -32.51
CA PHE A 618 21.91 -7.06 -31.33
C PHE A 618 22.82 -6.69 -30.15
N VAL A 619 23.89 -7.45 -29.94
CA VAL A 619 24.97 -7.10 -28.98
C VAL A 619 25.52 -5.71 -29.27
N HIS A 620 25.77 -5.38 -30.54
CA HIS A 620 26.29 -4.07 -30.94
C HIS A 620 25.36 -2.91 -30.56
N ILE A 621 24.09 -2.97 -31.00
CA ILE A 621 23.14 -1.87 -30.71
C ILE A 621 22.77 -1.82 -29.22
N GLY A 622 22.81 -2.96 -28.53
CA GLY A 622 22.45 -3.10 -27.12
C GLY A 622 23.60 -2.83 -26.14
N LYS A 623 24.85 -2.68 -26.61
CA LYS A 623 26.05 -2.55 -25.76
C LYS A 623 25.85 -1.62 -24.55
N ASN A 624 26.24 -2.10 -23.35
CA ASN A 624 26.07 -1.42 -22.07
C ASN A 624 24.59 -1.10 -21.75
N ALA A 625 23.67 -2.03 -22.03
CA ALA A 625 22.27 -1.87 -21.66
C ALA A 625 22.10 -1.92 -20.14
N THR A 626 21.33 -1.00 -19.58
CA THR A 626 20.90 -1.06 -18.17
C THR A 626 19.96 -2.25 -17.94
N LEU A 627 19.09 -2.53 -18.91
CA LEU A 627 18.24 -3.71 -18.90
C LEU A 627 18.20 -4.33 -20.30
N LEU A 628 18.58 -5.59 -20.39
CA LEU A 628 18.31 -6.46 -21.52
C LEU A 628 17.05 -7.26 -21.22
N ILE A 629 16.08 -7.29 -22.14
CA ILE A 629 14.97 -8.24 -22.17
C ILE A 629 15.20 -9.16 -23.36
N HIS A 630 15.55 -10.42 -23.10
CA HIS A 630 15.92 -11.39 -24.13
C HIS A 630 14.95 -12.57 -24.12
N GLU A 631 14.57 -13.05 -25.31
CA GLU A 631 13.83 -14.30 -25.45
C GLU A 631 14.70 -15.49 -24.98
N ALA A 632 14.07 -16.43 -24.29
CA ALA A 632 14.67 -17.68 -23.85
C ALA A 632 13.65 -18.79 -24.07
N THR A 633 13.27 -18.98 -25.33
CA THR A 633 12.13 -19.80 -25.71
C THR A 633 12.33 -21.26 -25.34
N LEU A 634 13.54 -21.78 -25.49
CA LEU A 634 13.84 -23.20 -25.32
C LEU A 634 14.84 -23.44 -24.19
N GLU A 635 14.75 -24.64 -23.61
CA GLU A 635 15.71 -25.15 -22.62
C GLU A 635 17.04 -25.49 -23.33
N ASP A 636 18.13 -25.55 -22.57
CA ASP A 636 19.46 -25.77 -23.15
C ASP A 636 19.61 -27.17 -23.76
N GLU A 637 18.83 -28.16 -23.29
CA GLU A 637 18.76 -29.50 -23.85
C GLU A 637 18.08 -29.56 -25.24
N LEU A 638 17.42 -28.47 -25.66
CA LEU A 638 16.66 -28.37 -26.90
C LEU A 638 17.35 -27.47 -27.93
N GLU A 639 18.68 -27.40 -27.91
CA GLU A 639 19.45 -26.51 -28.79
C GLU A 639 19.21 -26.78 -30.29
N GLU A 640 19.09 -28.05 -30.71
CA GLU A 640 18.76 -28.39 -32.10
C GLU A 640 17.39 -27.86 -32.52
N GLU A 641 16.38 -28.02 -31.65
CA GLU A 641 15.03 -27.49 -31.85
C GLU A 641 15.04 -25.95 -31.88
N ALA A 642 15.93 -25.33 -31.09
CA ALA A 642 16.11 -23.88 -31.06
C ALA A 642 16.69 -23.36 -32.37
N VAL A 643 17.68 -24.04 -32.93
CA VAL A 643 18.23 -23.72 -34.26
C VAL A 643 17.17 -23.89 -35.35
N GLU A 644 16.39 -24.98 -35.31
CA GLU A 644 15.35 -25.26 -36.30
C GLU A 644 14.23 -24.20 -36.26
N LYS A 645 13.72 -23.90 -35.06
CA LYS A 645 12.66 -22.91 -34.85
C LYS A 645 13.17 -21.46 -34.83
N ARG A 646 14.49 -21.28 -34.86
CA ARG A 646 15.19 -19.99 -34.87
C ARG A 646 14.89 -19.15 -33.63
N HIS A 647 15.02 -19.77 -32.47
CA HIS A 647 14.92 -19.15 -31.15
C HIS A 647 16.19 -19.38 -30.32
N SER A 648 16.35 -18.64 -29.23
CA SER A 648 17.47 -18.84 -28.31
C SER A 648 17.14 -19.86 -27.22
N THR A 649 18.16 -20.63 -26.82
CA THR A 649 18.14 -21.32 -25.53
C THR A 649 18.39 -20.35 -24.37
N THR A 650 18.18 -20.81 -23.14
CA THR A 650 18.44 -20.01 -21.93
C THR A 650 19.90 -19.56 -21.83
N SER A 651 20.86 -20.47 -21.94
CA SER A 651 22.30 -20.15 -21.87
C SER A 651 22.74 -19.26 -23.03
N GLN A 652 22.16 -19.44 -24.22
CA GLN A 652 22.42 -18.59 -25.37
C GLN A 652 21.96 -17.14 -25.12
N ALA A 653 20.77 -16.95 -24.55
CA ALA A 653 20.23 -15.63 -24.18
C ALA A 653 21.10 -14.93 -23.11
N ILE A 654 21.51 -15.68 -22.08
CA ILE A 654 22.45 -15.18 -21.05
C ILE A 654 23.78 -14.80 -21.69
N GLY A 655 24.33 -15.65 -22.56
CA GLY A 655 25.58 -15.39 -23.27
C GLY A 655 25.54 -14.10 -24.09
N ILE A 656 24.42 -13.82 -24.77
CA ILE A 656 24.22 -12.54 -25.46
C ILE A 656 24.22 -11.37 -24.48
N GLY A 657 23.55 -11.48 -23.34
CA GLY A 657 23.55 -10.44 -22.32
C GLY A 657 24.93 -10.15 -21.73
N MET A 658 25.73 -11.20 -21.50
CA MET A 658 27.11 -11.05 -21.04
C MET A 658 27.99 -10.38 -22.10
N LYS A 659 27.89 -10.81 -23.37
CA LYS A 659 28.60 -10.16 -24.50
C LYS A 659 28.18 -8.69 -24.69
N MET A 660 26.91 -8.37 -24.41
CA MET A 660 26.37 -7.01 -24.46
C MET A 660 26.89 -6.12 -23.32
N ASN A 661 27.52 -6.72 -22.30
CA ASN A 661 27.83 -6.05 -21.04
C ASN A 661 26.57 -5.40 -20.45
N ALA A 662 25.46 -6.14 -20.42
CA ALA A 662 24.22 -5.67 -19.83
C ALA A 662 24.35 -5.66 -18.29
N ASP A 663 23.87 -4.60 -17.65
CA ASP A 663 23.85 -4.50 -16.18
C ASP A 663 22.93 -5.57 -15.59
N PHE A 664 21.79 -5.82 -16.27
CA PHE A 664 20.85 -6.87 -15.92
C PHE A 664 20.19 -7.50 -17.15
N ILE A 665 19.94 -8.81 -17.08
CA ILE A 665 19.40 -9.64 -18.14
C ILE A 665 18.08 -10.21 -17.66
N MET A 666 16.97 -9.90 -18.32
CA MET A 666 15.66 -10.45 -18.05
C MET A 666 15.27 -11.41 -19.16
N LEU A 667 15.18 -12.70 -18.83
CA LEU A 667 14.69 -13.75 -19.71
C LEU A 667 13.18 -13.66 -19.85
N ASN A 668 12.69 -13.81 -21.07
CA ASN A 668 11.29 -13.64 -21.44
C ASN A 668 10.90 -14.61 -22.58
N HIS A 669 9.62 -14.59 -22.98
CA HIS A 669 9.12 -15.34 -24.14
C HIS A 669 9.40 -16.85 -24.06
N PHE A 670 8.98 -17.47 -22.95
CA PHE A 670 9.24 -18.88 -22.67
C PHE A 670 8.29 -19.81 -23.45
N SER A 671 8.80 -20.95 -23.93
CA SER A 671 7.95 -22.02 -24.46
C SER A 671 7.03 -22.54 -23.35
N GLN A 672 5.74 -22.60 -23.66
CA GLN A 672 4.73 -23.02 -22.69
C GLN A 672 4.52 -24.54 -22.68
N ARG A 673 5.19 -25.27 -23.59
CA ARG A 673 5.19 -26.74 -23.63
C ARG A 673 6.06 -27.35 -22.53
N TYR A 674 7.05 -26.59 -22.04
CA TYR A 674 8.01 -27.03 -21.04
C TYR A 674 7.81 -26.19 -19.78
N ALA A 675 6.89 -26.62 -18.92
CA ALA A 675 6.48 -25.87 -17.71
C ALA A 675 7.48 -26.05 -16.55
N LYS A 676 8.78 -25.88 -16.82
CA LYS A 676 9.83 -25.86 -15.79
C LYS A 676 10.42 -24.46 -15.70
N ILE A 677 10.74 -24.04 -14.48
CA ILE A 677 11.61 -22.88 -14.28
C ILE A 677 13.00 -23.29 -14.80
N PRO A 678 13.64 -22.51 -15.68
CA PRO A 678 15.00 -22.78 -16.10
C PRO A 678 15.91 -22.88 -14.87
N LEU A 679 16.61 -24.00 -14.72
CA LEU A 679 17.61 -24.17 -13.67
C LEU A 679 18.91 -23.51 -14.14
N PHE A 680 19.40 -22.53 -13.39
CA PHE A 680 20.64 -21.83 -13.70
C PHE A 680 21.81 -22.50 -12.97
N SER A 681 23.02 -22.46 -13.56
CA SER A 681 24.24 -22.73 -12.80
C SER A 681 24.46 -21.64 -11.74
N GLU A 682 25.14 -21.98 -10.66
CA GLU A 682 25.40 -21.07 -9.52
C GLU A 682 26.14 -19.78 -9.94
N ASP A 683 26.83 -19.79 -11.08
CA ASP A 683 27.70 -18.70 -11.57
C ASP A 683 26.95 -17.46 -12.11
N PHE A 684 25.63 -17.52 -12.33
CA PHE A 684 24.89 -16.45 -13.05
C PHE A 684 23.85 -15.68 -12.21
N ASN A 685 23.75 -15.97 -10.91
CA ASN A 685 22.58 -15.58 -10.09
C ASN A 685 22.40 -14.07 -9.83
N ASP A 686 23.45 -13.25 -9.94
CA ASP A 686 23.37 -11.84 -9.52
C ASP A 686 22.83 -10.87 -10.60
N ARG A 687 22.80 -11.29 -11.88
CA ARG A 687 22.47 -10.40 -13.02
C ARG A 687 21.40 -10.92 -13.97
N VAL A 688 20.83 -12.11 -13.73
CA VAL A 688 19.91 -12.78 -14.66
C VAL A 688 18.58 -13.06 -13.99
N GLY A 689 17.48 -12.52 -14.53
CA GLY A 689 16.09 -12.69 -14.06
C GLY A 689 15.16 -13.41 -15.01
N ILE A 690 14.05 -13.92 -14.45
CA ILE A 690 12.96 -14.57 -15.19
C ILE A 690 11.73 -13.67 -15.12
N SER A 691 11.12 -13.38 -16.27
CA SER A 691 9.86 -12.65 -16.32
C SER A 691 8.65 -13.53 -15.99
N PHE A 692 7.63 -12.92 -15.40
CA PHE A 692 6.31 -13.51 -15.20
C PHE A 692 5.24 -12.51 -15.62
N ASP A 693 4.09 -13.01 -16.04
CA ASP A 693 2.93 -12.16 -16.30
C ASP A 693 2.59 -11.32 -15.07
N HIS A 694 2.27 -10.05 -15.30
CA HIS A 694 2.05 -9.00 -14.31
C HIS A 694 3.26 -8.63 -13.45
N MET A 695 4.45 -9.18 -13.70
CA MET A 695 5.66 -8.75 -13.02
C MET A 695 5.96 -7.30 -13.36
N ARG A 696 6.31 -6.52 -12.33
CA ARG A 696 6.59 -5.10 -12.40
C ARG A 696 7.91 -4.81 -11.72
N VAL A 697 8.86 -4.22 -12.44
CA VAL A 697 10.20 -3.94 -11.93
C VAL A 697 10.64 -2.51 -12.29
N SER A 698 11.19 -1.78 -11.32
CA SER A 698 11.86 -0.50 -11.58
C SER A 698 13.37 -0.73 -11.73
N PHE A 699 14.06 0.09 -12.52
CA PHE A 699 15.50 -0.09 -12.74
C PHE A 699 16.33 -0.01 -11.44
N LYS A 700 15.82 0.66 -10.40
CA LYS A 700 16.48 0.75 -9.09
C LYS A 700 16.32 -0.53 -8.26
N ASP A 701 15.23 -1.26 -8.48
CA ASP A 701 14.89 -2.44 -7.68
C ASP A 701 15.41 -3.75 -8.27
N ILE A 702 15.79 -3.74 -9.56
CA ILE A 702 16.15 -4.93 -10.34
C ILE A 702 17.28 -5.75 -9.68
N SER A 703 18.35 -5.11 -9.18
CA SER A 703 19.46 -5.82 -8.50
C SER A 703 19.10 -6.32 -7.09
N THR A 704 18.08 -5.73 -6.45
CA THR A 704 17.68 -6.08 -5.08
C THR A 704 16.59 -7.15 -5.05
N PHE A 705 15.83 -7.29 -6.14
CA PHE A 705 14.64 -8.13 -6.19
C PHE A 705 14.94 -9.63 -6.28
N GLN A 706 15.98 -10.04 -6.99
CA GLN A 706 16.12 -11.43 -7.39
C GLN A 706 16.82 -12.35 -6.38
N TRP A 707 17.85 -11.87 -5.66
CA TRP A 707 18.56 -12.67 -4.66
C TRP A 707 17.65 -13.21 -3.55
N ARG A 708 16.50 -12.57 -3.30
CA ARG A 708 15.51 -12.98 -2.29
C ARG A 708 14.51 -14.04 -2.77
N LEU A 709 14.26 -14.13 -4.08
CA LEU A 709 13.10 -14.85 -4.64
C LEU A 709 13.45 -16.18 -5.33
N VAL A 710 14.66 -16.32 -5.91
CA VAL A 710 15.05 -17.56 -6.63
C VAL A 710 14.92 -18.83 -5.77
N PRO A 711 15.36 -18.85 -4.49
CA PRO A 711 15.16 -20.04 -3.64
C PRO A 711 13.69 -20.38 -3.40
N TRP A 712 12.82 -19.36 -3.33
CA TRP A 712 11.38 -19.53 -3.09
C TRP A 712 10.62 -19.97 -4.34
N LEU A 713 10.97 -19.43 -5.52
CA LEU A 713 10.34 -19.77 -6.79
C LEU A 713 10.64 -21.21 -7.20
N SER A 714 11.88 -21.67 -7.02
CA SER A 714 12.28 -23.06 -7.23
C SER A 714 11.53 -24.03 -6.31
N SER A 715 11.20 -23.61 -5.08
CA SER A 715 10.39 -24.42 -4.16
C SER A 715 8.90 -24.45 -4.52
N MET A 716 8.32 -23.34 -5.01
CA MET A 716 6.89 -23.23 -5.33
C MET A 716 6.50 -23.94 -6.63
N MET A 717 7.41 -24.03 -7.61
CA MET A 717 7.11 -24.58 -8.95
C MET A 717 7.78 -25.94 -9.20
N SER A 718 8.08 -26.69 -8.15
CA SER A 718 8.59 -28.06 -8.31
C SER A 718 7.60 -28.92 -9.13
N PRO A 719 8.08 -29.81 -10.02
CA PRO A 719 7.21 -30.67 -10.83
C PRO A 719 6.20 -31.48 -10.00
N ALA A 720 6.54 -31.80 -8.75
CA ALA A 720 5.68 -32.52 -7.80
C ALA A 720 4.38 -31.77 -7.42
N LEU A 721 4.38 -30.43 -7.49
CA LEU A 721 3.19 -29.59 -7.23
C LEU A 721 2.35 -29.36 -8.49
N MET A 722 2.99 -29.21 -9.66
CA MET A 722 2.29 -28.99 -10.94
C MET A 722 1.60 -30.25 -11.48
N LEU A 723 2.18 -31.44 -11.29
CA LEU A 723 1.58 -32.71 -11.72
C LEU A 723 0.28 -33.06 -10.97
N LYS A 724 0.09 -32.56 -9.74
CA LYS A 724 -1.14 -32.79 -8.95
C LYS A 724 -2.37 -32.02 -9.48
N GLU A 725 -2.20 -30.93 -10.23
CA GLU A 725 -3.34 -30.18 -10.78
C GLU A 725 -3.76 -30.63 -12.20
N VAL A 726 -2.88 -31.30 -12.95
CA VAL A 726 -3.16 -31.71 -14.34
C VAL A 726 -3.81 -33.10 -14.41
N SER A 727 -3.62 -33.97 -13.42
CA SER A 727 -4.21 -35.32 -13.40
C SER A 727 -5.65 -35.40 -12.85
N GLY A 728 -6.28 -34.28 -12.49
CA GLY A 728 -7.58 -34.24 -11.83
C GLY A 728 -8.82 -34.46 -12.73
N LEU A 729 -8.67 -34.81 -14.01
CA LEU A 729 -9.79 -34.93 -14.96
C LEU A 729 -9.81 -36.21 -15.82
N ALA A 730 -9.02 -37.23 -15.50
CA ALA A 730 -9.15 -38.54 -16.12
C ALA A 730 -9.03 -39.64 -15.07
N GLU A 731 -10.19 -40.04 -14.52
CA GLU A 731 -10.58 -41.40 -14.06
C GLU A 731 -11.64 -41.31 -12.95
N ILE A 732 -12.92 -41.36 -13.36
CA ILE A 732 -13.98 -41.90 -12.50
C ILE A 732 -13.96 -43.40 -12.76
N GLY A 733 -13.42 -44.18 -11.82
CA GLY A 733 -13.38 -45.64 -11.93
C GLY A 733 -12.88 -46.33 -10.65
N SER A 734 -13.83 -46.74 -9.80
CA SER A 734 -13.75 -47.84 -8.83
C SER A 734 -12.62 -47.87 -7.77
N HIS A 735 -13.05 -47.61 -6.52
CA HIS A 735 -12.57 -48.16 -5.24
C HIS A 735 -11.15 -47.83 -4.72
N GLY A 736 -11.11 -47.25 -3.51
CA GLY A 736 -9.99 -47.42 -2.57
C GLY A 736 -9.59 -46.14 -1.81
N LEU A 737 -10.00 -46.05 -0.54
CA LEU A 737 -9.41 -45.14 0.45
C LEU A 737 -7.89 -45.37 0.56
N ILE A 738 -7.05 -44.33 0.47
CA ILE A 738 -5.83 -44.19 1.30
C ILE A 738 -5.57 -42.70 1.63
N PHE A 739 -5.21 -42.45 2.89
CA PHE A 739 -4.93 -41.18 3.54
C PHE A 739 -3.47 -40.70 3.40
N PHE A 740 -3.32 -39.36 3.39
CA PHE A 740 -2.24 -38.48 3.87
C PHE A 740 -0.80 -38.43 3.30
N ALA A 741 -0.32 -37.17 3.31
CA ALA A 741 1.05 -36.68 3.58
C ALA A 741 2.06 -36.58 2.42
N ASN A 742 2.15 -35.40 1.82
CA ASN A 742 3.19 -34.40 2.14
C ASN A 742 2.85 -33.07 1.46
#